data_AF-A0A1Y5KBR5-F1
#
_entry.id   AF-A0A1Y5KBR5-F1
#
_cell.length_a   1.000
_cell.length_b   1.000
_cell.length_c   1.000
_cell.angle_alpha   90.00
_cell.angle_beta   90.00
_cell.angle_gamma   90.00
#
_symmetry.space_group_name_H-M   'P 1'
#
loop_
_entity.id
_entity.type
_entity.pdbx_description
1 polymer ?
#
loop_
_entity_poly.entity_id
_entity_poly.type
_entity_poly.pdbx_seq_one_letter_code
_entity_poly.pdbx_strand_id
1 'polypeptide(L)'
;MLKKWPISVALGLLCIVILAGAIVALQIRNKQSASSTFPKMESADTLHVYDIRNDSAEAKLAALTLQGLINQSSAEVYVLTREKNLDQLWLDQSGKSYSPVSLVTGSNPGLRTMYRDYQSLIDKFIVWEGSKDWTFNIALMKGALEAGLPVTDGIRSSLISEFGSQSVEDIRSNWNGRVDAYKWAVEHLMPSLDKRILFSAGLRLPDWVGYPWNIFDYAVASKSFTFYLDPRNPDEYEEMKHIIQEGGYPPGTAVLGYAPNADDLNEYTNPLGVGYVVSDFFSNGSVWSSFENKTYTQPAGAAVDAEPGKVYVSITASDGDNLQYAQQLMDYFQDPAKGDVPVGITIAPVLRELGSPILDYLYAEKGDNIELVAGPSGYQFIYPNHYSIHGYETWLNENKKWLTDAGVHTANVWRIPLNSVYHKQMVDSLAGSGVTGILRGDDVQPINAYHGIYTLSQGNMLTRDGDIYSILSSVSEDREHPVFYNLYPILAFYGVDDNGEAVFFERLKDEVARLQQDFPGKYVFLKPQDIVATIKKLNTDIEGVSFEADNSSAETLYLYEDNHSAMDEGYRYADGDASWIYKFDLADDIEQATLTLDIGGDYEVDVSKDGTNWSAAARANGNMNRTTLDIDLVDWLTNNPSKTIYVRFKSGNPQGENGMILYYNSLSILY
;
A
#
# COMPACT_ATOMS: atom_id res chain seq x y z
N MET A 1 -51.65 -40.17 -34.38
CA MET A 1 -50.72 -39.39 -35.24
C MET A 1 -50.02 -38.34 -34.37
N LEU A 2 -48.85 -38.66 -33.82
CA LEU A 2 -47.98 -37.68 -33.17
C LEU A 2 -47.08 -37.07 -34.26
N LYS A 3 -47.29 -35.79 -34.56
CA LYS A 3 -46.48 -35.04 -35.53
C LYS A 3 -45.05 -34.91 -34.97
N LYS A 4 -44.11 -35.63 -35.58
CA LYS A 4 -42.67 -35.44 -35.36
C LYS A 4 -42.31 -34.00 -35.73
N TRP A 5 -41.87 -33.21 -34.76
CA TRP A 5 -41.16 -31.98 -35.04
C TRP A 5 -39.82 -32.33 -35.74
N PRO A 6 -39.42 -31.62 -36.81
CA PRO A 6 -38.15 -31.87 -37.45
C PRO A 6 -37.02 -31.47 -36.49
N ILE A 7 -36.20 -32.46 -36.12
CA ILE A 7 -35.03 -32.37 -35.24
C ILE A 7 -34.10 -31.20 -35.62
N SER A 8 -34.10 -30.81 -36.90
CA SER A 8 -33.37 -29.69 -37.47
C SER A 8 -33.70 -28.32 -36.85
N VAL A 9 -34.96 -28.08 -36.45
CA VAL A 9 -35.39 -26.78 -35.89
C VAL A 9 -35.00 -26.65 -34.42
N ALA A 10 -35.03 -27.76 -33.67
CA ALA A 10 -34.60 -27.79 -32.27
C ALA A 10 -33.08 -27.60 -32.14
N LEU A 11 -32.28 -28.18 -33.05
CA LEU A 11 -30.83 -27.95 -33.08
C LEU A 11 -30.47 -26.51 -33.46
N GLY A 12 -31.20 -25.89 -34.38
CA GLY A 12 -30.98 -24.49 -34.77
C GLY A 12 -31.26 -23.52 -33.62
N LEU A 13 -32.35 -23.72 -32.88
CA LEU A 13 -32.69 -22.91 -31.70
C LEU A 13 -31.69 -23.12 -30.56
N LEU A 14 -31.22 -24.35 -30.33
CA LEU A 14 -30.18 -24.63 -29.32
C LEU A 14 -28.85 -23.93 -29.66
N CYS A 15 -28.44 -23.97 -30.92
CA CYS A 15 -27.22 -23.28 -31.37
C CYS A 15 -27.33 -21.76 -31.20
N ILE A 16 -28.49 -21.16 -31.50
CA ILE A 16 -28.71 -19.72 -31.33
C ILE A 16 -28.69 -19.32 -29.84
N VAL A 17 -29.26 -20.13 -28.95
CA VAL A 17 -29.23 -19.88 -27.49
C VAL A 17 -27.82 -20.02 -26.93
N ILE A 18 -27.04 -21.00 -27.40
CA ILE A 18 -25.63 -21.17 -27.01
C ILE A 18 -24.79 -19.99 -27.53
N LEU A 19 -24.97 -19.56 -28.79
CA LEU A 19 -24.27 -18.42 -29.35
C LEU A 19 -24.63 -17.11 -28.62
N ALA A 20 -25.90 -16.89 -28.32
CA ALA A 20 -26.36 -15.72 -27.59
C ALA A 20 -25.85 -15.71 -26.14
N GLY A 21 -25.83 -16.88 -25.48
CA GLY A 21 -25.23 -17.04 -24.15
C GLY A 21 -23.72 -16.76 -24.15
N ALA A 22 -23.00 -17.24 -25.17
CA ALA A 22 -21.58 -16.96 -25.34
C ALA A 22 -21.31 -15.47 -25.59
N ILE A 23 -22.12 -14.80 -26.42
CA ILE A 23 -22.00 -13.36 -26.70
C ILE A 23 -22.30 -12.52 -25.46
N VAL A 24 -23.32 -12.86 -24.68
CA VAL A 24 -23.65 -12.17 -23.43
C VAL A 24 -22.57 -12.40 -22.37
N ALA A 25 -22.05 -13.62 -22.24
CA ALA A 25 -20.92 -13.90 -21.36
C ALA A 25 -19.65 -13.12 -21.77
N LEU A 26 -19.38 -13.03 -23.08
CA LEU A 26 -18.27 -12.23 -23.63
C LEU A 26 -18.46 -10.73 -23.33
N GLN A 27 -19.68 -10.22 -23.45
CA GLN A 27 -20.00 -8.82 -23.15
C GLN A 27 -19.90 -8.49 -21.66
N ILE A 28 -20.33 -9.39 -20.77
CA ILE A 28 -20.19 -9.22 -19.32
C ILE A 28 -18.71 -9.28 -18.92
N ARG A 29 -17.93 -10.22 -19.49
CA ARG A 29 -16.48 -10.34 -19.26
C ARG A 29 -15.71 -9.13 -19.78
N ASN A 30 -16.01 -8.65 -20.98
CA ASN A 30 -15.42 -7.40 -21.52
C ASN A 30 -15.77 -6.19 -20.65
N LYS A 31 -16.93 -6.19 -19.98
CA LYS A 31 -17.31 -5.11 -19.06
C LYS A 31 -16.58 -5.21 -17.71
N GLN A 32 -16.25 -6.41 -17.25
CA GLN A 32 -15.40 -6.66 -16.08
C GLN A 32 -13.93 -6.31 -16.37
N SER A 33 -13.36 -6.71 -17.52
CA SER A 33 -11.97 -6.38 -17.88
C SER A 33 -11.76 -4.91 -18.26
N ALA A 34 -12.81 -4.22 -18.73
CA ALA A 34 -12.80 -2.77 -18.94
C ALA A 34 -12.98 -1.95 -17.64
N SER A 35 -13.30 -2.60 -16.51
CA SER A 35 -13.48 -1.94 -15.21
C SER A 35 -12.30 -2.13 -14.24
N SER A 36 -11.30 -2.93 -14.62
CA SER A 36 -10.14 -3.27 -13.79
C SER A 36 -9.04 -2.21 -13.96
N THR A 37 -8.40 -1.82 -12.85
CA THR A 37 -7.28 -0.85 -12.86
C THR A 37 -6.04 -1.46 -13.50
N PHE A 38 -5.84 -2.76 -13.35
CA PHE A 38 -4.73 -3.52 -13.90
C PHE A 38 -5.20 -4.40 -15.07
N PRO A 39 -4.40 -4.54 -16.14
CA PRO A 39 -4.67 -5.49 -17.21
C PRO A 39 -4.82 -6.94 -16.72
N LYS A 40 -5.98 -7.53 -16.96
CA LYS A 40 -6.30 -8.93 -16.58
C LYS A 40 -6.07 -9.85 -17.76
N MET A 41 -5.34 -10.94 -17.55
CA MET A 41 -5.22 -12.01 -18.55
C MET A 41 -6.43 -12.95 -18.47
N GLU A 42 -6.83 -13.54 -19.59
CA GLU A 42 -7.87 -14.57 -19.58
C GLU A 42 -7.37 -15.81 -18.83
N SER A 43 -8.22 -16.40 -18.01
CA SER A 43 -7.83 -17.52 -17.16
C SER A 43 -7.81 -18.85 -17.93
N ALA A 44 -6.74 -19.62 -17.82
CA ALA A 44 -6.68 -20.98 -18.33
C ALA A 44 -7.24 -22.00 -17.31
N ASP A 45 -7.76 -23.12 -17.84
CA ASP A 45 -8.23 -24.27 -17.04
C ASP A 45 -7.06 -25.04 -16.39
N THR A 46 -5.94 -25.16 -17.10
CA THR A 46 -4.74 -25.87 -16.64
C THR A 46 -3.50 -25.10 -17.02
N LEU A 47 -2.55 -25.00 -16.08
CA LEU A 47 -1.25 -24.36 -16.29
C LEU A 47 -0.20 -25.38 -16.74
N HIS A 48 0.58 -25.03 -17.76
CA HIS A 48 1.78 -25.74 -18.18
C HIS A 48 2.99 -25.14 -17.47
N VAL A 49 3.67 -25.96 -16.67
CA VAL A 49 4.73 -25.50 -15.76
C VAL A 49 6.11 -25.79 -16.34
N TYR A 50 6.89 -24.74 -16.57
CA TYR A 50 8.27 -24.84 -17.06
C TYR A 50 9.25 -24.41 -15.96
N ASP A 51 10.30 -25.19 -15.75
CA ASP A 51 11.36 -24.85 -14.80
C ASP A 51 12.52 -24.18 -15.53
N ILE A 52 12.73 -22.89 -15.26
CA ILE A 52 13.77 -22.07 -15.88
C ILE A 52 14.91 -21.75 -14.91
N ARG A 53 14.91 -22.33 -13.70
CA ARG A 53 15.90 -22.00 -12.66
C ARG A 53 17.34 -22.25 -13.11
N ASN A 54 17.54 -23.29 -13.92
CA ASN A 54 18.83 -23.72 -14.47
C ASN A 54 19.22 -23.03 -15.79
N ASP A 55 18.43 -22.08 -16.27
CA ASP A 55 18.74 -21.30 -17.47
C ASP A 55 19.69 -20.13 -17.16
N SER A 56 20.47 -19.69 -18.16
CA SER A 56 21.25 -18.45 -18.05
C SER A 56 20.33 -17.23 -17.87
N ALA A 57 20.84 -16.11 -17.37
CA ALA A 57 20.05 -14.90 -17.20
C ALA A 57 19.39 -14.43 -18.51
N GLU A 58 20.13 -14.45 -19.62
CA GLU A 58 19.58 -14.12 -20.95
C GLU A 58 18.46 -15.07 -21.35
N ALA A 59 18.61 -16.36 -21.03
CA ALA A 59 17.59 -17.36 -21.33
C ALA A 59 16.36 -17.21 -20.45
N LYS A 60 16.52 -16.86 -19.16
CA LYS A 60 15.41 -16.51 -18.26
C LYS A 60 14.62 -15.31 -18.77
N LEU A 61 15.30 -14.23 -19.19
CA LEU A 61 14.63 -13.05 -19.75
C LEU A 61 13.82 -13.38 -21.02
N ALA A 62 14.38 -14.19 -21.91
CA ALA A 62 13.65 -14.68 -23.09
C ALA A 62 12.46 -15.57 -22.69
N ALA A 63 12.63 -16.46 -21.71
CA ALA A 63 11.56 -17.34 -21.24
C ALA A 63 10.42 -16.58 -20.57
N LEU A 64 10.71 -15.59 -19.72
CA LEU A 64 9.73 -14.70 -19.11
C LEU A 64 8.97 -13.89 -20.18
N THR A 65 9.67 -13.41 -21.21
CA THR A 65 9.02 -12.72 -22.33
C THR A 65 8.11 -13.68 -23.10
N LEU A 66 8.57 -14.90 -23.38
CA LEU A 66 7.78 -15.93 -24.06
C LEU A 66 6.54 -16.31 -23.25
N GLN A 67 6.66 -16.45 -21.92
CA GLN A 67 5.52 -16.61 -21.03
C GLN A 67 4.51 -15.48 -21.21
N GLY A 68 4.98 -14.22 -21.21
CA GLY A 68 4.13 -13.06 -21.44
C GLY A 68 3.39 -13.12 -22.78
N LEU A 69 4.10 -13.45 -23.87
CA LEU A 69 3.52 -13.57 -25.21
C LEU A 69 2.42 -14.64 -25.28
N ILE A 70 2.64 -15.80 -24.65
CA ILE A 70 1.66 -16.88 -24.57
C ILE A 70 0.45 -16.42 -23.75
N ASN A 71 0.71 -15.84 -22.57
CA ASN A 71 -0.32 -15.46 -21.61
C ASN A 71 -1.15 -14.24 -22.03
N GLN A 72 -0.76 -13.50 -23.08
CA GLN A 72 -1.60 -12.45 -23.69
C GLN A 72 -2.97 -12.97 -24.14
N SER A 73 -3.04 -14.22 -24.60
CA SER A 73 -4.29 -14.82 -25.11
C SER A 73 -5.05 -15.60 -24.04
N SER A 74 -4.32 -16.36 -23.24
CA SER A 74 -4.83 -17.19 -22.14
C SER A 74 -3.67 -17.48 -21.21
N ALA A 75 -3.80 -17.21 -19.91
CA ALA A 75 -2.76 -17.41 -18.91
C ALA A 75 -2.51 -18.91 -18.64
N GLU A 76 -1.88 -19.59 -19.60
CA GLU A 76 -1.68 -21.05 -19.62
C GLU A 76 -0.25 -21.46 -19.26
N VAL A 77 0.72 -20.55 -19.24
CA VAL A 77 2.11 -20.86 -18.85
C VAL A 77 2.47 -20.25 -17.52
N TYR A 78 3.01 -21.10 -16.64
CA TYR A 78 3.60 -20.72 -15.36
C TYR A 78 5.07 -21.15 -15.32
N VAL A 79 5.95 -20.33 -14.75
CA VAL A 79 7.38 -20.64 -14.67
C VAL A 79 7.85 -20.75 -13.22
N LEU A 80 8.73 -21.73 -12.99
CA LEU A 80 9.56 -21.79 -11.79
C LEU A 80 10.86 -21.05 -12.09
N THR A 81 11.08 -19.91 -11.45
CA THR A 81 12.23 -19.03 -11.69
C THR A 81 13.05 -18.78 -10.42
N ARG A 82 12.43 -18.85 -9.24
CA ARG A 82 13.06 -18.61 -7.94
C ARG A 82 13.62 -19.88 -7.30
N GLU A 83 14.77 -19.77 -6.64
CA GLU A 83 15.54 -20.92 -6.15
C GLU A 83 14.86 -21.70 -4.99
N LYS A 84 14.19 -21.01 -4.05
CA LYS A 84 13.59 -21.62 -2.82
C LYS A 84 12.30 -22.43 -3.03
N ASN A 85 12.02 -22.95 -4.24
CA ASN A 85 10.72 -23.58 -4.59
C ASN A 85 9.47 -22.70 -4.32
N LEU A 86 9.64 -21.41 -4.02
CA LEU A 86 8.55 -20.51 -3.65
C LEU A 86 7.47 -20.40 -4.75
N ASP A 87 7.89 -20.41 -6.02
CA ASP A 87 6.95 -20.46 -7.16
C ASP A 87 6.08 -21.72 -7.14
N GLN A 88 6.65 -22.87 -6.75
CA GLN A 88 5.91 -24.13 -6.67
C GLN A 88 4.92 -24.11 -5.50
N LEU A 89 5.33 -23.60 -4.34
CA LEU A 89 4.44 -23.47 -3.17
C LEU A 89 3.24 -22.58 -3.47
N TRP A 90 3.45 -21.43 -4.12
CA TRP A 90 2.34 -20.56 -4.52
C TRP A 90 1.44 -21.21 -5.58
N LEU A 91 2.03 -21.96 -6.52
CA LEU A 91 1.24 -22.70 -7.49
C LEU A 91 0.34 -23.73 -6.82
N ASP A 92 0.87 -24.48 -5.85
CA ASP A 92 0.11 -25.46 -5.06
C ASP A 92 -1.02 -24.78 -4.27
N GLN A 93 -0.74 -23.60 -3.68
CA GLN A 93 -1.73 -22.83 -2.92
C GLN A 93 -2.78 -22.15 -3.79
N SER A 94 -2.48 -21.89 -5.07
CA SER A 94 -3.37 -21.14 -5.97
C SER A 94 -4.71 -21.83 -6.28
N GLY A 95 -4.80 -23.14 -6.03
CA GLY A 95 -5.94 -23.97 -6.40
C GLY A 95 -6.08 -24.23 -7.91
N LYS A 96 -5.13 -23.79 -8.74
CA LYS A 96 -5.11 -24.08 -10.18
C LYS A 96 -4.65 -25.50 -10.46
N SER A 97 -5.29 -26.16 -11.42
CA SER A 97 -4.76 -27.39 -12.00
C SER A 97 -3.50 -27.08 -12.81
N TYR A 98 -2.47 -27.91 -12.70
CA TYR A 98 -1.24 -27.71 -13.43
C TYR A 98 -0.59 -29.02 -13.89
N SER A 99 0.23 -28.94 -14.92
CA SER A 99 0.96 -30.06 -15.53
C SER A 99 2.44 -29.68 -15.72
N PRO A 100 3.36 -30.30 -14.97
CA PRO A 100 4.80 -30.10 -15.17
C PRO A 100 5.26 -30.56 -16.56
N VAL A 101 6.05 -29.73 -17.23
CA VAL A 101 6.59 -30.05 -18.57
C VAL A 101 7.96 -30.71 -18.45
N SER A 102 8.16 -31.81 -19.17
CA SER A 102 9.46 -32.47 -19.26
C SER A 102 10.43 -31.66 -20.13
N LEU A 103 11.51 -31.19 -19.50
CA LEU A 103 12.50 -30.35 -20.17
C LEU A 103 13.42 -31.14 -21.09
N VAL A 104 13.90 -30.49 -22.15
CA VAL A 104 15.04 -30.98 -22.93
C VAL A 104 16.32 -30.95 -22.10
N THR A 105 17.31 -31.77 -22.47
CA THR A 105 18.61 -31.80 -21.77
C THR A 105 19.59 -30.78 -22.34
N GLY A 106 20.58 -30.35 -21.55
CA GLY A 106 21.64 -29.42 -21.97
C GLY A 106 21.48 -28.02 -21.40
N SER A 107 22.18 -27.04 -21.98
CA SER A 107 22.10 -25.63 -21.56
C SER A 107 20.74 -25.02 -21.86
N ASN A 108 20.27 -24.10 -21.00
CA ASN A 108 19.00 -23.40 -21.13
C ASN A 108 17.81 -24.35 -21.39
N PRO A 109 17.66 -25.43 -20.58
CA PRO A 109 16.64 -26.45 -20.81
C PRO A 109 15.22 -25.89 -20.75
N GLY A 110 14.95 -24.89 -19.91
CA GLY A 110 13.64 -24.26 -19.76
C GLY A 110 13.20 -23.55 -21.04
N LEU A 111 13.94 -22.52 -21.43
CA LEU A 111 13.70 -21.71 -22.63
C LEU A 111 13.60 -22.57 -23.89
N ARG A 112 14.52 -23.51 -24.09
CA ARG A 112 14.52 -24.36 -25.29
C ARG A 112 13.27 -25.23 -25.37
N THR A 113 12.79 -25.72 -24.23
CA THR A 113 11.54 -26.49 -24.17
C THR A 113 10.33 -25.58 -24.46
N MET A 114 10.27 -24.40 -23.85
CA MET A 114 9.21 -23.43 -24.14
C MET A 114 9.19 -23.02 -25.61
N TYR A 115 10.36 -22.71 -26.18
CA TYR A 115 10.45 -22.33 -27.59
C TYR A 115 10.03 -23.49 -28.52
N ARG A 116 10.47 -24.73 -28.25
CA ARG A 116 10.01 -25.92 -29.01
C ARG A 116 8.48 -25.99 -29.05
N ASP A 117 7.83 -25.78 -27.91
CA ASP A 117 6.40 -25.97 -27.72
C ASP A 117 5.59 -24.80 -28.33
N TYR A 118 6.13 -23.58 -28.33
CA TYR A 118 5.41 -22.35 -28.68
C TYR A 118 6.01 -21.54 -29.83
N GLN A 119 7.04 -22.01 -30.53
CA GLN A 119 7.70 -21.28 -31.63
C GLN A 119 6.74 -20.83 -32.74
N SER A 120 5.60 -21.51 -32.95
CA SER A 120 4.60 -21.09 -33.94
C SER A 120 3.86 -19.80 -33.57
N LEU A 121 3.97 -19.35 -32.32
CA LEU A 121 3.47 -18.06 -31.86
C LEU A 121 4.47 -16.93 -32.09
N ILE A 122 5.70 -17.26 -32.51
CA ILE A 122 6.79 -16.29 -32.64
C ILE A 122 7.02 -15.99 -34.12
N ASP A 123 6.81 -14.74 -34.50
CA ASP A 123 7.00 -14.27 -35.87
C ASP A 123 8.46 -13.92 -36.18
N LYS A 124 9.23 -13.55 -35.15
CA LYS A 124 10.63 -13.14 -35.27
C LYS A 124 11.38 -13.11 -33.95
N PHE A 125 12.70 -13.17 -34.05
CA PHE A 125 13.62 -12.77 -32.99
C PHE A 125 13.94 -11.28 -33.07
N ILE A 126 13.90 -10.59 -31.93
CA ILE A 126 14.32 -9.20 -31.80
C ILE A 126 15.62 -9.16 -31.00
N VAL A 127 16.73 -8.82 -31.67
CA VAL A 127 18.06 -8.91 -31.08
C VAL A 127 18.38 -7.66 -30.28
N TRP A 128 18.66 -7.83 -28.99
CA TRP A 128 19.05 -6.77 -28.04
C TRP A 128 20.45 -7.02 -27.45
N GLU A 129 20.99 -6.02 -26.72
CA GLU A 129 22.31 -6.10 -26.09
C GLU A 129 22.30 -5.52 -24.67
N GLY A 130 22.80 -6.27 -23.69
CA GLY A 130 22.76 -5.87 -22.28
C GLY A 130 23.63 -4.66 -21.90
N SER A 131 24.65 -4.33 -22.69
CA SER A 131 25.46 -3.11 -22.52
C SER A 131 24.68 -1.83 -22.85
N LYS A 132 23.56 -1.98 -23.56
CA LYS A 132 22.58 -0.95 -23.94
C LYS A 132 21.21 -1.39 -23.43
N ASP A 133 21.05 -1.37 -22.11
CA ASP A 133 19.88 -1.88 -21.38
C ASP A 133 18.53 -1.44 -21.98
N TRP A 134 18.42 -0.22 -22.48
CA TRP A 134 17.22 0.28 -23.15
C TRP A 134 16.78 -0.56 -24.36
N THR A 135 17.71 -1.17 -25.09
CA THR A 135 17.38 -2.02 -26.26
C THR A 135 16.55 -3.23 -25.87
N PHE A 136 16.73 -3.76 -24.64
CA PHE A 136 15.88 -4.83 -24.12
C PHE A 136 14.44 -4.34 -23.91
N ASN A 137 14.25 -3.16 -23.31
CA ASN A 137 12.92 -2.60 -23.08
C ASN A 137 12.18 -2.29 -24.39
N ILE A 138 12.89 -1.79 -25.41
CA ILE A 138 12.29 -1.64 -26.75
C ILE A 138 11.92 -3.00 -27.34
N ALA A 139 12.79 -4.00 -27.23
CA ALA A 139 12.49 -5.35 -27.69
C ALA A 139 11.27 -5.96 -26.98
N LEU A 140 11.11 -5.73 -25.67
CA LEU A 140 9.94 -6.18 -24.90
C LEU A 140 8.65 -5.57 -25.45
N MET A 141 8.57 -4.24 -25.54
CA MET A 141 7.36 -3.56 -26.02
C MET A 141 7.03 -3.91 -27.47
N LYS A 142 8.05 -3.94 -28.33
CA LYS A 142 7.88 -4.31 -29.73
C LYS A 142 7.48 -5.78 -29.88
N GLY A 143 8.11 -6.66 -29.10
CA GLY A 143 7.79 -8.08 -29.04
C GLY A 143 6.35 -8.33 -28.63
N ALA A 144 5.88 -7.62 -27.60
CA ALA A 144 4.51 -7.69 -27.11
C ALA A 144 3.44 -7.32 -28.16
N LEU A 145 3.77 -6.43 -29.10
CA LEU A 145 2.86 -5.97 -30.16
C LEU A 145 2.96 -6.81 -31.44
N GLU A 146 4.16 -7.32 -31.75
CA GLU A 146 4.49 -7.90 -33.05
C GLU A 146 4.87 -9.39 -32.97
N ALA A 147 4.47 -10.07 -31.89
CA ALA A 147 4.77 -11.49 -31.64
C ALA A 147 6.28 -11.82 -31.78
N GLY A 148 7.13 -10.89 -31.35
CA GLY A 148 8.58 -11.01 -31.43
C GLY A 148 9.19 -11.46 -30.10
N LEU A 149 10.13 -12.41 -30.13
CA LEU A 149 10.85 -12.87 -28.94
C LEU A 149 12.19 -12.11 -28.78
N PRO A 150 12.37 -11.29 -27.73
CA PRO A 150 13.63 -10.65 -27.40
C PRO A 150 14.70 -11.68 -27.05
N VAL A 151 15.83 -11.63 -27.75
CA VAL A 151 16.96 -12.54 -27.54
C VAL A 151 18.29 -11.80 -27.67
N THR A 152 19.31 -12.25 -26.94
CA THR A 152 20.70 -11.89 -27.28
C THR A 152 21.17 -12.68 -28.49
N ASP A 153 22.27 -12.26 -29.12
CA ASP A 153 22.80 -12.95 -30.31
C ASP A 153 23.19 -14.42 -30.04
N GLY A 154 23.66 -14.72 -28.82
CA GLY A 154 23.97 -16.08 -28.38
C GLY A 154 22.72 -16.96 -28.26
N ILE A 155 21.66 -16.45 -27.63
CA ILE A 155 20.38 -17.16 -27.51
C ILE A 155 19.76 -17.37 -28.90
N ARG A 156 19.73 -16.32 -29.74
CA ARG A 156 19.28 -16.39 -31.13
C ARG A 156 19.97 -17.51 -31.89
N SER A 157 21.30 -17.53 -31.88
CA SER A 157 22.10 -18.50 -32.62
C SER A 157 21.86 -19.94 -32.12
N SER A 158 21.73 -20.11 -30.81
CA SER A 158 21.42 -21.40 -30.18
C SER A 158 20.06 -21.94 -30.62
N LEU A 159 18.99 -21.12 -30.53
CA LEU A 159 17.65 -21.54 -30.92
C LEU A 159 17.54 -21.83 -32.43
N ILE A 160 18.16 -21.00 -33.28
CA ILE A 160 18.17 -21.25 -34.74
C ILE A 160 18.90 -22.55 -35.08
N SER A 161 20.04 -22.81 -34.43
CA SER A 161 20.84 -24.00 -34.70
C SER A 161 20.09 -25.29 -34.39
N GLU A 162 19.16 -25.26 -33.44
CA GLU A 162 18.41 -26.44 -33.01
C GLU A 162 17.05 -26.58 -33.70
N PHE A 163 16.29 -25.49 -33.77
CA PHE A 163 14.88 -25.52 -34.18
C PHE A 163 14.65 -25.01 -35.61
N GLY A 164 15.71 -24.55 -36.30
CA GLY A 164 15.65 -24.12 -37.69
C GLY A 164 15.55 -22.60 -37.84
N SER A 165 15.08 -22.13 -38.99
CA SER A 165 15.07 -20.70 -39.31
C SER A 165 13.94 -19.94 -38.61
N GLN A 166 14.26 -18.75 -38.13
CA GLN A 166 13.31 -17.74 -37.64
C GLN A 166 13.71 -16.39 -38.22
N SER A 167 12.75 -15.52 -38.51
CA SER A 167 13.04 -14.14 -38.94
C SER A 167 13.80 -13.40 -37.83
N VAL A 168 14.72 -12.51 -38.21
CA VAL A 168 15.55 -11.78 -37.24
C VAL A 168 15.48 -10.29 -37.54
N GLU A 169 15.18 -9.51 -36.51
CA GLU A 169 15.26 -8.06 -36.50
C GLU A 169 16.32 -7.65 -35.47
N ASP A 170 17.39 -6.98 -35.92
CA ASP A 170 18.46 -6.50 -35.05
C ASP A 170 18.28 -5.01 -34.77
N ILE A 171 18.02 -4.65 -33.50
CA ILE A 171 17.70 -3.28 -33.11
C ILE A 171 18.85 -2.58 -32.35
N ARG A 172 19.98 -3.26 -32.16
CA ARG A 172 21.06 -2.81 -31.25
C ARG A 172 21.72 -1.49 -31.66
N SER A 173 21.54 -1.08 -32.91
CA SER A 173 22.15 0.12 -33.49
C SER A 173 21.12 1.13 -34.00
N ASN A 174 19.84 0.98 -33.64
CA ASN A 174 18.76 1.81 -34.18
C ASN A 174 18.71 3.22 -33.59
N TRP A 175 19.33 3.44 -32.43
CA TRP A 175 19.26 4.71 -31.69
C TRP A 175 20.62 5.16 -31.20
N ASN A 176 20.80 6.47 -31.06
CA ASN A 176 22.05 7.07 -30.60
C ASN A 176 22.26 6.93 -29.08
N GLY A 177 21.20 6.65 -28.34
CA GLY A 177 21.23 6.45 -26.89
C GLY A 177 19.86 6.14 -26.30
N ARG A 178 19.81 6.02 -24.97
CA ARG A 178 18.61 5.67 -24.20
C ARG A 178 17.42 6.59 -24.46
N VAL A 179 17.61 7.90 -24.32
CA VAL A 179 16.55 8.90 -24.51
C VAL A 179 15.98 8.85 -25.93
N ASP A 180 16.85 8.73 -26.95
CA ASP A 180 16.46 8.62 -28.36
C ASP A 180 15.60 7.36 -28.62
N ALA A 181 15.94 6.25 -27.98
CA ALA A 181 15.16 5.01 -28.06
C ALA A 181 13.76 5.15 -27.45
N TYR A 182 13.63 5.82 -26.31
CA TYR A 182 12.32 6.03 -25.68
C TYR A 182 11.45 7.05 -26.42
N LYS A 183 12.02 8.12 -26.97
CA LYS A 183 11.29 9.03 -27.87
C LYS A 183 10.70 8.28 -29.06
N TRP A 184 11.50 7.41 -29.66
CA TRP A 184 11.03 6.55 -30.75
C TRP A 184 9.90 5.63 -30.28
N ALA A 185 10.00 5.03 -29.09
CA ALA A 185 8.94 4.17 -28.54
C ALA A 185 7.64 4.93 -28.27
N VAL A 186 7.72 6.17 -27.77
CA VAL A 186 6.56 7.04 -27.58
C VAL A 186 5.86 7.27 -28.92
N GLU A 187 6.60 7.59 -29.98
CA GLU A 187 6.00 7.86 -31.30
C GLU A 187 5.45 6.60 -31.99
N HIS A 188 6.15 5.46 -31.88
CA HIS A 188 5.89 4.29 -32.74
C HIS A 188 5.20 3.13 -32.04
N LEU A 189 5.40 2.95 -30.73
CA LEU A 189 4.86 1.82 -29.97
C LEU A 189 3.69 2.27 -29.08
N MET A 190 3.84 3.38 -28.37
CA MET A 190 2.85 3.86 -27.39
C MET A 190 1.42 3.93 -27.94
N PRO A 191 1.13 4.36 -29.18
CA PRO A 191 -0.24 4.40 -29.67
C PRO A 191 -0.99 3.05 -29.62
N SER A 192 -0.25 1.93 -29.63
CA SER A 192 -0.80 0.56 -29.61
C SER A 192 -0.66 -0.15 -28.26
N LEU A 193 0.01 0.47 -27.28
CA LEU A 193 0.21 -0.09 -25.95
C LEU A 193 -0.97 0.24 -25.01
N ASP A 194 -1.24 -0.62 -24.05
CA ASP A 194 -2.22 -0.38 -22.97
C ASP A 194 -1.82 0.86 -22.15
N LYS A 195 -2.84 1.55 -21.62
CA LYS A 195 -2.72 2.85 -20.96
C LYS A 195 -3.16 2.83 -19.50
N ARG A 196 -3.48 1.65 -18.97
CA ARG A 196 -3.89 1.49 -17.57
C ARG A 196 -2.71 1.60 -16.61
N ILE A 197 -1.55 1.05 -16.99
CA ILE A 197 -0.34 1.00 -16.16
C ILE A 197 0.94 1.31 -16.94
N LEU A 198 2.00 1.58 -16.21
CA LEU A 198 3.38 1.75 -16.67
C LEU A 198 4.30 0.74 -16.01
N PHE A 199 5.47 0.50 -16.59
CA PHE A 199 6.56 -0.23 -15.93
C PHE A 199 7.83 0.61 -15.91
N SER A 200 8.39 0.82 -14.72
CA SER A 200 9.81 1.10 -14.51
C SER A 200 10.51 -0.24 -14.32
N ALA A 201 10.92 -0.88 -15.42
CA ALA A 201 11.57 -2.19 -15.39
C ALA A 201 12.68 -2.24 -16.44
N GLY A 202 13.83 -2.85 -16.13
CA GLY A 202 14.96 -2.94 -17.05
C GLY A 202 16.08 -3.82 -16.54
N LEU A 203 17.26 -3.71 -17.16
CA LEU A 203 18.44 -4.46 -16.76
C LEU A 203 19.20 -3.64 -15.70
N ARG A 204 19.04 -3.98 -14.42
CA ARG A 204 19.80 -3.36 -13.32
C ARG A 204 21.29 -3.67 -13.49
N LEU A 205 22.05 -2.74 -14.10
CA LEU A 205 23.49 -2.90 -14.31
C LEU A 205 24.27 -2.62 -13.02
N PRO A 206 25.30 -3.42 -12.69
CA PRO A 206 25.82 -4.57 -13.44
C PRO A 206 25.17 -5.93 -13.07
N ASP A 207 24.21 -5.95 -12.15
CA ASP A 207 23.81 -7.16 -11.41
C ASP A 207 22.76 -8.06 -12.08
N TRP A 208 22.12 -7.63 -13.17
CA TRP A 208 21.02 -8.36 -13.80
C TRP A 208 21.37 -9.79 -14.24
N VAL A 209 22.66 -10.07 -14.50
CA VAL A 209 23.13 -11.43 -14.84
C VAL A 209 23.06 -12.37 -13.65
N GLY A 210 23.30 -11.87 -12.43
CA GLY A 210 23.19 -12.65 -11.20
C GLY A 210 21.75 -12.77 -10.73
N TYR A 211 20.98 -11.67 -10.84
CA TYR A 211 19.63 -11.56 -10.30
C TYR A 211 18.69 -10.87 -11.30
N PRO A 212 18.27 -11.57 -12.38
CA PRO A 212 17.33 -11.00 -13.33
C PRO A 212 15.97 -10.76 -12.67
N TRP A 213 15.32 -9.67 -13.04
CA TRP A 213 13.96 -9.35 -12.62
C TRP A 213 12.92 -10.29 -13.26
N ASN A 214 11.81 -10.50 -12.58
CA ASN A 214 10.80 -11.51 -12.96
C ASN A 214 9.54 -10.90 -13.60
N ILE A 215 9.30 -9.60 -13.43
CA ILE A 215 8.05 -8.93 -13.83
C ILE A 215 7.77 -8.86 -15.34
N PHE A 216 8.76 -9.24 -16.17
CA PHE A 216 8.71 -9.07 -17.62
C PHE A 216 7.60 -9.88 -18.29
N ASP A 217 7.17 -11.00 -17.70
CA ASP A 217 6.01 -11.76 -18.20
C ASP A 217 4.75 -10.89 -18.21
N TYR A 218 4.51 -10.15 -17.14
CA TYR A 218 3.34 -9.28 -17.01
C TYR A 218 3.47 -8.01 -17.85
N ALA A 219 4.67 -7.43 -17.94
CA ALA A 219 4.91 -6.26 -18.81
C ALA A 219 4.56 -6.58 -20.28
N VAL A 220 4.95 -7.76 -20.75
CA VAL A 220 4.66 -8.24 -22.10
C VAL A 220 3.19 -8.66 -22.25
N ALA A 221 2.64 -9.40 -21.30
CA ALA A 221 1.25 -9.86 -21.34
C ALA A 221 0.24 -8.69 -21.35
N SER A 222 0.53 -7.65 -20.55
CA SER A 222 -0.29 -6.45 -20.46
C SER A 222 -0.15 -5.49 -21.64
N LYS A 223 0.85 -5.68 -22.51
CA LYS A 223 1.21 -4.74 -23.60
C LYS A 223 1.38 -3.30 -23.10
N SER A 224 2.02 -3.13 -21.94
CA SER A 224 2.18 -1.82 -21.33
C SER A 224 3.50 -1.16 -21.71
N PHE A 225 3.57 0.16 -21.55
CA PHE A 225 4.82 0.88 -21.80
C PHE A 225 5.83 0.62 -20.69
N THR A 226 7.04 0.21 -21.07
CA THR A 226 8.13 -0.19 -20.17
C THR A 226 9.35 0.68 -20.40
N PHE A 227 9.78 1.40 -19.37
CA PHE A 227 10.98 2.21 -19.38
C PHE A 227 11.93 1.84 -18.23
N TYR A 228 13.19 2.21 -18.35
CA TYR A 228 14.16 2.17 -17.25
C TYR A 228 15.03 3.42 -17.38
N LEU A 229 14.56 4.48 -16.71
CA LEU A 229 15.10 5.83 -16.79
C LEU A 229 15.51 6.27 -15.38
N ASP A 230 16.68 6.87 -15.27
CA ASP A 230 17.16 7.49 -14.04
C ASP A 230 16.49 8.86 -13.87
N PRO A 231 15.58 9.03 -12.90
CA PRO A 231 14.91 10.32 -12.70
C PRO A 231 15.82 11.44 -12.16
N ARG A 232 17.00 11.11 -11.63
CA ARG A 232 18.01 12.09 -11.19
C ARG A 232 18.81 12.65 -12.36
N ASN A 233 18.79 12.00 -13.52
CA ASN A 233 19.34 12.54 -14.76
C ASN A 233 18.30 13.46 -15.43
N PRO A 234 18.60 14.75 -15.65
CA PRO A 234 17.63 15.70 -16.21
C PRO A 234 17.04 15.27 -17.58
N ASP A 235 17.86 14.75 -18.49
CA ASP A 235 17.40 14.37 -19.83
C ASP A 235 16.48 13.14 -19.77
N GLU A 236 16.77 12.20 -18.88
CA GLU A 236 15.95 11.01 -18.66
C GLU A 236 14.66 11.34 -17.89
N TYR A 237 14.70 12.31 -16.98
CA TYR A 237 13.50 12.82 -16.30
C TYR A 237 12.57 13.57 -17.24
N GLU A 238 13.10 14.40 -18.14
CA GLU A 238 12.28 15.02 -19.20
C GLU A 238 11.61 13.96 -20.07
N GLU A 239 12.32 12.88 -20.41
CA GLU A 239 11.73 11.78 -21.17
C GLU A 239 10.68 11.01 -20.36
N MET A 240 10.87 10.81 -19.06
CA MET A 240 9.87 10.21 -18.18
C MET A 240 8.59 11.04 -18.12
N LYS A 241 8.70 12.36 -17.99
CA LYS A 241 7.56 13.29 -18.08
C LYS A 241 6.86 13.18 -19.43
N HIS A 242 7.64 13.16 -20.51
CA HIS A 242 7.12 13.00 -21.86
C HIS A 242 6.33 11.70 -22.02
N ILE A 243 6.85 10.57 -21.53
CA ILE A 243 6.15 9.28 -21.53
C ILE A 243 4.80 9.35 -20.80
N ILE A 244 4.78 9.94 -19.60
CA ILE A 244 3.56 10.03 -18.78
C ILE A 244 2.53 10.95 -19.42
N GLN A 245 2.96 12.10 -19.95
CA GLN A 245 2.08 13.12 -20.53
C GLN A 245 1.55 12.69 -21.89
N GLU A 246 2.40 12.23 -22.81
CA GLU A 246 2.00 11.80 -24.15
C GLU A 246 1.17 10.51 -24.10
N GLY A 247 1.44 9.64 -23.12
CA GLY A 247 0.60 8.49 -22.85
C GLY A 247 -0.78 8.86 -22.31
N GLY A 248 -0.99 10.08 -21.80
CA GLY A 248 -2.27 10.48 -21.22
C GLY A 248 -2.64 9.67 -19.98
N TYR A 249 -1.64 9.28 -19.17
CA TYR A 249 -1.85 8.51 -17.94
C TYR A 249 -2.49 9.41 -16.87
N PRO A 250 -3.72 9.11 -16.39
CA PRO A 250 -4.41 9.96 -15.43
C PRO A 250 -3.82 9.84 -14.01
N PRO A 251 -4.12 10.81 -13.12
CA PRO A 251 -3.85 10.65 -11.69
C PRO A 251 -4.40 9.33 -11.14
N GLY A 252 -3.57 8.64 -10.35
CA GLY A 252 -3.86 7.32 -9.81
C GLY A 252 -3.32 6.16 -10.65
N THR A 253 -2.71 6.41 -11.83
CA THR A 253 -2.01 5.37 -12.60
C THR A 253 -0.85 4.77 -11.78
N ALA A 254 -0.70 3.45 -11.86
CA ALA A 254 0.40 2.73 -11.25
C ALA A 254 1.60 2.58 -12.20
N VAL A 255 2.81 2.81 -11.68
CA VAL A 255 4.06 2.34 -12.29
C VAL A 255 4.54 1.10 -11.52
N LEU A 256 4.72 -0.02 -12.22
CA LEU A 256 5.21 -1.29 -11.68
C LEU A 256 6.73 -1.46 -11.91
N GLY A 257 7.36 -2.37 -11.19
CA GLY A 257 8.79 -2.69 -11.30
C GLY A 257 9.65 -2.02 -10.22
N TYR A 258 10.88 -1.64 -10.58
CA TYR A 258 11.79 -0.87 -9.71
C TYR A 258 12.64 0.14 -10.51
N ALA A 259 13.02 1.26 -9.92
CA ALA A 259 13.80 2.33 -10.57
C ALA A 259 15.30 2.20 -10.29
N PRO A 260 16.18 2.78 -11.13
CA PRO A 260 17.63 2.77 -10.90
C PRO A 260 18.04 3.36 -9.53
N ASN A 261 17.25 4.28 -8.99
CA ASN A 261 17.50 4.96 -7.72
C ASN A 261 16.48 4.61 -6.64
N ALA A 262 15.97 3.38 -6.64
CA ALA A 262 15.08 2.88 -5.59
C ALA A 262 13.77 3.68 -5.47
N ASP A 263 13.39 4.04 -4.25
CA ASP A 263 12.10 4.67 -3.93
C ASP A 263 12.01 6.13 -4.36
N ASP A 264 13.14 6.73 -4.77
CA ASP A 264 13.20 8.09 -5.32
C ASP A 264 12.21 8.30 -6.46
N LEU A 265 11.85 7.26 -7.20
CA LEU A 265 10.87 7.35 -8.29
C LEU A 265 9.60 8.10 -7.85
N ASN A 266 9.15 7.92 -6.61
CA ASN A 266 8.01 8.62 -6.04
C ASN A 266 8.18 10.15 -6.05
N GLU A 267 9.37 10.68 -5.77
CA GLU A 267 9.62 12.13 -5.80
C GLU A 267 9.41 12.73 -7.21
N TYR A 268 9.53 11.92 -8.26
CA TYR A 268 9.50 12.36 -9.64
C TYR A 268 8.19 12.02 -10.37
N THR A 269 7.54 10.91 -10.01
CA THR A 269 6.27 10.46 -10.63
C THR A 269 5.04 10.94 -9.88
N ASN A 270 5.10 11.10 -8.55
CA ASN A 270 3.96 11.57 -7.75
C ASN A 270 3.51 12.99 -8.13
N PRO A 271 4.41 13.97 -8.44
CA PRO A 271 3.99 15.27 -8.95
C PRO A 271 3.21 15.20 -10.27
N LEU A 272 3.35 14.10 -11.02
CA LEU A 272 2.65 13.82 -12.27
C LEU A 272 1.36 12.99 -12.06
N GLY A 273 1.02 12.66 -10.81
CA GLY A 273 -0.15 11.85 -10.47
C GLY A 273 0.06 10.34 -10.65
N VAL A 274 1.30 9.86 -10.77
CA VAL A 274 1.60 8.43 -10.93
C VAL A 274 2.18 7.89 -9.63
N GLY A 275 1.63 6.79 -9.13
CA GLY A 275 2.04 6.13 -7.89
C GLY A 275 2.74 4.79 -8.14
N TYR A 276 3.55 4.35 -7.20
CA TYR A 276 4.44 3.20 -7.38
C TYR A 276 3.82 1.91 -6.84
N VAL A 277 4.03 0.79 -7.54
CA VAL A 277 3.75 -0.58 -7.07
C VAL A 277 5.00 -1.41 -7.28
N VAL A 278 5.83 -1.50 -6.23
CA VAL A 278 7.13 -2.19 -6.31
C VAL A 278 6.92 -3.67 -6.62
N SER A 279 7.54 -4.14 -7.70
CA SER A 279 7.20 -5.46 -8.25
C SER A 279 8.27 -6.06 -9.18
N ASP A 280 9.51 -5.57 -9.18
CA ASP A 280 10.58 -6.05 -10.06
C ASP A 280 10.85 -7.56 -9.93
N PHE A 281 10.78 -8.11 -8.71
CA PHE A 281 10.95 -9.54 -8.47
C PHE A 281 9.64 -10.33 -8.41
N PHE A 282 8.49 -9.69 -8.59
CA PHE A 282 7.19 -10.36 -8.60
C PHE A 282 7.11 -11.32 -9.78
N SER A 283 7.00 -12.62 -9.50
CA SER A 283 7.01 -13.66 -10.53
C SER A 283 5.60 -14.04 -10.96
N ASN A 284 5.45 -14.44 -12.23
CA ASN A 284 4.21 -14.97 -12.80
C ASN A 284 3.04 -13.98 -12.76
N GLY A 285 3.30 -12.67 -12.87
CA GLY A 285 2.27 -11.63 -12.79
C GLY A 285 1.18 -11.78 -13.86
N SER A 286 1.53 -12.28 -15.05
CA SER A 286 0.56 -12.61 -16.10
C SER A 286 -0.45 -13.68 -15.67
N VAL A 287 -0.03 -14.67 -14.87
CA VAL A 287 -0.92 -15.70 -14.32
C VAL A 287 -1.75 -15.17 -13.15
N TRP A 288 -1.11 -14.48 -12.20
CA TRP A 288 -1.80 -13.92 -11.03
C TRP A 288 -2.88 -12.90 -11.41
N SER A 289 -2.64 -12.11 -12.46
CA SER A 289 -3.63 -11.19 -13.00
C SER A 289 -4.87 -11.88 -13.59
N SER A 290 -4.86 -13.19 -13.82
CA SER A 290 -6.00 -13.92 -14.40
C SER A 290 -7.05 -14.39 -13.37
N PHE A 291 -6.75 -14.27 -12.07
CA PHE A 291 -7.69 -14.62 -11.01
C PHE A 291 -8.76 -13.53 -10.84
N GLU A 292 -9.90 -13.87 -10.26
CA GLU A 292 -10.99 -12.89 -10.05
C GLU A 292 -10.60 -11.82 -9.02
N ASN A 293 -11.16 -10.62 -9.19
CA ASN A 293 -11.03 -9.58 -8.17
C ASN A 293 -11.80 -10.00 -6.91
N LYS A 294 -11.21 -9.77 -5.74
CA LYS A 294 -11.83 -10.12 -4.45
C LYS A 294 -11.97 -8.93 -3.51
N THR A 295 -12.80 -9.13 -2.50
CA THR A 295 -12.93 -8.22 -1.35
C THR A 295 -12.71 -9.02 -0.08
N TYR A 296 -12.09 -8.40 0.90
CA TYR A 296 -11.69 -9.04 2.14
C TYR A 296 -12.25 -8.26 3.33
N THR A 297 -12.30 -8.93 4.47
CA THR A 297 -12.73 -8.34 5.74
C THR A 297 -11.89 -8.95 6.85
N GLN A 298 -11.47 -8.14 7.81
CA GLN A 298 -10.97 -8.65 9.08
C GLN A 298 -11.77 -8.06 10.25
N PRO A 299 -11.69 -8.64 11.46
CA PRO A 299 -12.36 -8.09 12.62
C PRO A 299 -11.81 -6.72 13.01
N ALA A 300 -12.69 -5.82 13.45
CA ALA A 300 -12.30 -4.55 14.04
C ALA A 300 -11.36 -4.76 15.24
N GLY A 301 -10.57 -3.73 15.55
CA GLY A 301 -9.68 -3.74 16.72
C GLY A 301 -10.43 -3.94 18.04
N ALA A 302 -9.86 -4.76 18.91
CA ALA A 302 -10.36 -5.01 20.25
C ALA A 302 -9.58 -4.13 21.25
N ALA A 303 -10.27 -3.17 21.87
CA ALA A 303 -9.69 -2.33 22.90
C ALA A 303 -9.41 -3.13 24.18
N VAL A 304 -8.33 -2.78 24.88
CA VAL A 304 -8.07 -3.22 26.25
C VAL A 304 -8.28 -2.08 27.23
N ASP A 305 -8.40 -2.39 28.52
CA ASP A 305 -8.35 -1.39 29.58
C ASP A 305 -6.90 -0.97 29.79
N ALA A 306 -6.55 0.24 29.31
CA ALA A 306 -5.20 0.75 29.43
C ALA A 306 -4.93 1.25 30.85
N GLU A 307 -3.87 0.76 31.48
CA GLU A 307 -3.51 1.11 32.86
C GLU A 307 -2.27 2.03 32.90
N PRO A 308 -2.23 3.02 33.80
CA PRO A 308 -1.00 3.73 34.13
C PRO A 308 0.10 2.77 34.59
N GLY A 309 1.35 3.13 34.33
CA GLY A 309 2.53 2.32 34.66
C GLY A 309 2.84 1.21 33.66
N LYS A 310 2.08 1.08 32.57
CA LYS A 310 2.31 0.09 31.51
C LYS A 310 2.69 0.73 30.19
N VAL A 311 3.42 -0.04 29.37
CA VAL A 311 3.79 0.30 28.00
C VAL A 311 3.07 -0.64 27.03
N TYR A 312 2.15 -0.10 26.24
CA TYR A 312 1.40 -0.78 25.20
C TYR A 312 2.18 -0.69 23.89
N VAL A 313 2.57 -1.85 23.36
CA VAL A 313 3.46 -1.95 22.20
C VAL A 313 2.71 -2.53 21.00
N SER A 314 2.79 -1.87 19.85
CA SER A 314 2.48 -2.52 18.56
C SER A 314 3.72 -2.66 17.71
N ILE A 315 3.79 -3.76 16.97
CA ILE A 315 4.88 -4.09 16.09
C ILE A 315 4.27 -4.30 14.72
N THR A 316 4.77 -3.59 13.70
CA THR A 316 4.28 -3.73 12.32
C THR A 316 5.43 -4.04 11.39
N ALA A 317 5.46 -5.24 10.80
CA ALA A 317 6.46 -5.61 9.81
C ALA A 317 6.24 -4.87 8.48
N SER A 318 7.32 -4.33 7.92
CA SER A 318 7.33 -3.49 6.71
C SER A 318 7.30 -4.26 5.39
N ASP A 319 7.60 -3.54 4.29
CA ASP A 319 7.79 -4.03 2.92
C ASP A 319 6.54 -4.60 2.25
N GLY A 320 5.37 -4.43 2.85
CA GLY A 320 4.11 -4.93 2.32
C GLY A 320 3.59 -4.21 1.09
N ASP A 321 4.04 -2.98 0.80
CA ASP A 321 3.76 -2.27 -0.45
C ASP A 321 4.40 -2.96 -1.68
N ASN A 322 5.38 -3.83 -1.41
CA ASN A 322 6.12 -4.54 -2.41
C ASN A 322 5.53 -5.94 -2.70
N LEU A 323 5.11 -6.17 -3.96
CA LEU A 323 4.42 -7.38 -4.36
C LEU A 323 5.28 -8.65 -4.24
N GLN A 324 6.61 -8.55 -4.40
CA GLN A 324 7.46 -9.72 -4.20
C GLN A 324 7.56 -10.14 -2.73
N TYR A 325 7.49 -9.19 -1.79
CA TYR A 325 7.49 -9.52 -0.36
C TYR A 325 6.19 -10.21 0.04
N ALA A 326 5.06 -9.84 -0.56
CA ALA A 326 3.82 -10.59 -0.37
C ALA A 326 3.95 -12.06 -0.81
N GLN A 327 4.74 -12.35 -1.86
CA GLN A 327 5.06 -13.73 -2.20
C GLN A 327 6.06 -14.35 -1.20
N GLN A 328 7.00 -13.60 -0.62
CA GLN A 328 7.92 -14.14 0.39
C GLN A 328 7.23 -14.47 1.72
N LEU A 329 6.09 -13.82 2.04
CA LEU A 329 5.34 -14.06 3.28
C LEU A 329 4.94 -15.54 3.51
N MET A 330 4.89 -16.38 2.46
CA MET A 330 4.69 -17.82 2.61
C MET A 330 5.72 -18.44 3.56
N ASP A 331 7.01 -18.10 3.42
CA ASP A 331 8.08 -18.67 4.24
C ASP A 331 7.91 -18.25 5.71
N TYR A 332 7.56 -16.99 5.94
CA TYR A 332 7.26 -16.46 7.26
C TYR A 332 6.01 -17.10 7.87
N PHE A 333 4.97 -17.35 7.07
CA PHE A 333 3.71 -17.86 7.59
C PHE A 333 3.75 -19.35 7.95
N GLN A 334 4.79 -20.06 7.52
CA GLN A 334 5.06 -21.44 7.92
C GLN A 334 5.84 -21.55 9.24
N ASP A 335 6.32 -20.44 9.80
CA ASP A 335 7.03 -20.41 11.08
C ASP A 335 6.10 -20.86 12.22
N PRO A 336 6.49 -21.85 13.04
CA PRO A 336 5.68 -22.31 14.17
C PRO A 336 5.49 -21.27 15.29
N ALA A 337 6.33 -20.24 15.36
CA ALA A 337 6.16 -19.11 16.27
C ALA A 337 5.16 -18.07 15.76
N LYS A 338 4.62 -18.22 14.52
CA LYS A 338 3.60 -17.33 13.98
C LYS A 338 2.41 -17.22 14.94
N GLY A 339 2.15 -15.99 15.37
CA GLY A 339 1.03 -15.67 16.26
C GLY A 339 1.31 -15.82 17.75
N ASP A 340 2.52 -16.21 18.17
CA ASP A 340 2.89 -16.20 19.60
C ASP A 340 2.93 -14.78 20.19
N VAL A 341 3.20 -13.78 19.34
CA VAL A 341 3.16 -12.34 19.68
C VAL A 341 2.17 -11.63 18.75
N PRO A 342 1.28 -10.76 19.26
CA PRO A 342 0.42 -9.92 18.43
C PRO A 342 1.22 -8.95 17.56
N VAL A 343 0.92 -8.89 16.26
CA VAL A 343 1.71 -8.13 15.27
C VAL A 343 0.88 -7.71 14.06
N GLY A 344 1.24 -6.60 13.44
CA GLY A 344 0.79 -6.21 12.11
C GLY A 344 1.77 -6.68 11.02
N ILE A 345 1.26 -7.20 9.92
CA ILE A 345 2.06 -7.49 8.71
C ILE A 345 1.52 -6.60 7.59
N THR A 346 2.38 -5.79 6.98
CA THR A 346 1.96 -4.96 5.86
C THR A 346 1.68 -5.80 4.60
N ILE A 347 0.68 -5.39 3.82
CA ILE A 347 0.31 -5.96 2.52
C ILE A 347 0.00 -4.86 1.52
N ALA A 348 0.08 -5.19 0.22
CA ALA A 348 -0.28 -4.30 -0.87
C ALA A 348 -1.76 -4.51 -1.21
N PRO A 349 -2.66 -3.53 -0.96
CA PRO A 349 -4.08 -3.66 -1.24
C PRO A 349 -4.38 -4.03 -2.70
N VAL A 350 -3.53 -3.63 -3.65
CA VAL A 350 -3.66 -3.95 -5.09
C VAL A 350 -3.64 -5.45 -5.39
N LEU A 351 -3.13 -6.29 -4.48
CA LEU A 351 -3.15 -7.75 -4.65
C LEU A 351 -4.56 -8.32 -4.72
N ARG A 352 -5.59 -7.61 -4.24
CA ARG A 352 -6.99 -8.05 -4.44
C ARG A 352 -7.39 -8.19 -5.91
N GLU A 353 -6.63 -7.54 -6.80
CA GLU A 353 -6.79 -7.60 -8.26
C GLU A 353 -5.58 -8.24 -8.95
N LEU A 354 -4.36 -7.95 -8.50
CA LEU A 354 -3.13 -8.46 -9.13
C LEU A 354 -2.69 -9.85 -8.65
N GLY A 355 -3.24 -10.36 -7.55
CA GLY A 355 -2.80 -11.63 -6.95
C GLY A 355 -3.71 -12.11 -5.84
N SER A 356 -5.02 -12.20 -6.11
CA SER A 356 -6.01 -12.55 -5.07
C SER A 356 -5.72 -13.87 -4.33
N PRO A 357 -5.14 -14.93 -4.95
CA PRO A 357 -4.79 -16.14 -4.20
C PRO A 357 -3.74 -15.92 -3.11
N ILE A 358 -2.86 -14.93 -3.27
CA ILE A 358 -1.88 -14.55 -2.25
C ILE A 358 -2.62 -13.97 -1.04
N LEU A 359 -3.57 -13.04 -1.26
CA LEU A 359 -4.38 -12.52 -0.16
C LEU A 359 -5.29 -13.59 0.43
N ASP A 360 -5.88 -14.49 -0.37
CA ASP A 360 -6.69 -15.60 0.14
C ASP A 360 -5.91 -16.43 1.17
N TYR A 361 -4.65 -16.75 0.88
CA TYR A 361 -3.76 -17.43 1.80
C TYR A 361 -3.50 -16.59 3.07
N LEU A 362 -3.11 -15.33 2.93
CA LEU A 362 -2.79 -14.48 4.08
C LEU A 362 -4.00 -14.29 5.01
N TYR A 363 -5.20 -14.03 4.48
CA TYR A 363 -6.42 -13.88 5.30
C TYR A 363 -6.85 -15.20 5.95
N ALA A 364 -6.61 -16.34 5.30
CA ALA A 364 -6.90 -17.65 5.88
C ALA A 364 -5.91 -18.01 7.01
N GLU A 365 -4.62 -17.69 6.84
CA GLU A 365 -3.55 -18.19 7.70
C GLU A 365 -3.10 -17.22 8.80
N LYS A 366 -3.49 -15.94 8.74
CA LYS A 366 -3.07 -14.93 9.73
C LYS A 366 -3.47 -15.27 11.18
N GLY A 367 -4.53 -16.05 11.39
CA GLY A 367 -5.09 -16.32 12.72
C GLY A 367 -5.55 -15.04 13.44
N ASP A 368 -5.65 -15.12 14.77
CA ASP A 368 -6.23 -14.05 15.60
C ASP A 368 -5.21 -12.97 16.00
N ASN A 369 -3.94 -13.33 16.09
CA ASN A 369 -2.85 -12.47 16.57
C ASN A 369 -2.12 -11.70 15.46
N ILE A 370 -2.56 -11.81 14.22
CA ILE A 370 -2.01 -11.02 13.11
C ILE A 370 -3.10 -10.13 12.50
N GLU A 371 -2.80 -8.84 12.40
CA GLU A 371 -3.52 -7.89 11.55
C GLU A 371 -2.81 -7.77 10.20
N LEU A 372 -3.58 -7.78 9.11
CA LEU A 372 -3.06 -7.35 7.81
C LEU A 372 -3.26 -5.84 7.68
N VAL A 373 -2.15 -5.12 7.50
CA VAL A 373 -2.06 -3.66 7.51
C VAL A 373 -1.79 -3.18 6.09
N ALA A 374 -2.37 -2.07 5.63
CA ALA A 374 -1.96 -1.52 4.34
C ALA A 374 -0.51 -1.00 4.41
N GLY A 375 0.32 -1.41 3.45
CA GLY A 375 1.69 -0.90 3.29
C GLY A 375 1.72 0.59 2.92
N PRO A 376 2.88 1.26 3.04
CA PRO A 376 3.02 2.68 2.69
C PRO A 376 2.73 2.89 1.19
N SER A 377 1.82 3.76 0.77
CA SER A 377 0.93 4.64 1.53
C SER A 377 -0.55 4.31 1.27
N GLY A 378 -0.89 3.03 1.17
CA GLY A 378 -2.21 2.54 0.80
C GLY A 378 -2.16 1.63 -0.42
N TYR A 379 -3.02 1.85 -1.41
CA TYR A 379 -3.04 1.00 -2.62
C TYR A 379 -1.84 1.22 -3.55
N GLN A 380 -1.21 2.39 -3.46
CA GLN A 380 0.07 2.69 -4.11
C GLN A 380 1.06 3.20 -3.08
N PHE A 381 2.33 2.90 -3.29
CA PHE A 381 3.39 3.58 -2.59
C PHE A 381 3.54 4.98 -3.19
N ILE A 382 3.21 5.99 -2.40
CA ILE A 382 3.36 7.41 -2.75
C ILE A 382 3.96 8.18 -1.56
N TYR A 383 4.51 9.35 -1.86
CA TYR A 383 4.82 10.42 -0.94
C TYR A 383 3.72 11.51 -1.07
N PRO A 384 2.70 11.52 -0.18
CA PRO A 384 1.57 12.43 -0.29
C PRO A 384 1.95 13.91 -0.42
N ASN A 385 2.97 14.36 0.31
CA ASN A 385 3.45 15.74 0.23
C ASN A 385 4.04 16.14 -1.13
N HIS A 386 4.42 15.17 -1.98
CA HIS A 386 4.93 15.38 -3.34
C HIS A 386 3.87 15.06 -4.41
N TYR A 387 2.73 14.49 -4.02
CA TYR A 387 1.71 14.09 -4.98
C TYR A 387 1.03 15.31 -5.62
N SER A 388 0.65 15.17 -6.89
CA SER A 388 -0.04 16.23 -7.63
C SER A 388 -1.25 16.75 -6.87
N ILE A 389 -1.24 18.03 -6.48
CA ILE A 389 -2.35 18.65 -5.74
C ILE A 389 -3.67 18.57 -6.53
N HIS A 390 -3.62 18.59 -7.87
CA HIS A 390 -4.79 18.46 -8.73
C HIS A 390 -5.24 17.00 -8.90
N GLY A 391 -4.32 16.04 -8.75
CA GLY A 391 -4.60 14.61 -8.86
C GLY A 391 -4.95 13.93 -7.54
N TYR A 392 -4.63 14.56 -6.40
CA TYR A 392 -4.66 13.90 -5.10
C TYR A 392 -6.06 13.47 -4.68
N GLU A 393 -7.10 14.27 -4.93
CA GLU A 393 -8.48 13.88 -4.64
C GLU A 393 -8.90 12.61 -5.40
N THR A 394 -8.46 12.47 -6.66
CA THR A 394 -8.72 11.26 -7.45
C THR A 394 -8.04 10.06 -6.83
N TRP A 395 -6.76 10.21 -6.44
CA TRP A 395 -6.01 9.18 -5.76
C TRP A 395 -6.63 8.78 -4.41
N LEU A 396 -7.07 9.76 -3.61
CA LEU A 396 -7.72 9.53 -2.31
C LEU A 396 -9.00 8.72 -2.43
N ASN A 397 -9.83 9.01 -3.45
CA ASN A 397 -11.06 8.27 -3.71
C ASN A 397 -10.79 6.80 -4.08
N GLU A 398 -9.78 6.55 -4.93
CA GLU A 398 -9.36 5.19 -5.23
C GLU A 398 -8.78 4.53 -3.97
N ASN A 399 -7.88 5.21 -3.25
CA ASN A 399 -7.27 4.67 -2.05
C ASN A 399 -8.32 4.22 -1.03
N LYS A 400 -9.33 5.06 -0.75
CA LYS A 400 -10.47 4.69 0.10
C LYS A 400 -11.10 3.38 -0.33
N LYS A 401 -11.44 3.24 -1.63
CA LYS A 401 -12.06 2.04 -2.18
C LYS A 401 -11.17 0.81 -2.04
N TRP A 402 -9.88 0.92 -2.36
CA TRP A 402 -8.95 -0.21 -2.24
C TRP A 402 -8.73 -0.65 -0.79
N LEU A 403 -8.65 0.29 0.16
CA LEU A 403 -8.51 -0.05 1.58
C LEU A 403 -9.79 -0.68 2.14
N THR A 404 -10.96 -0.16 1.76
CA THR A 404 -12.25 -0.77 2.11
C THR A 404 -12.39 -2.17 1.54
N ASP A 405 -12.05 -2.36 0.27
CA ASP A 405 -12.17 -3.65 -0.39
C ASP A 405 -11.12 -4.66 0.09
N ALA A 406 -9.97 -4.19 0.59
CA ALA A 406 -9.02 -5.03 1.32
C ALA A 406 -9.46 -5.28 2.77
N GLY A 407 -10.44 -4.55 3.30
CA GLY A 407 -10.94 -4.72 4.66
C GLY A 407 -9.89 -4.46 5.74
N VAL A 408 -8.92 -3.59 5.47
CA VAL A 408 -7.88 -3.21 6.43
C VAL A 408 -8.38 -2.15 7.41
N HIS A 409 -7.84 -2.13 8.64
CA HIS A 409 -8.23 -1.17 9.67
C HIS A 409 -7.13 -0.15 9.99
N THR A 410 -5.87 -0.49 9.71
CA THR A 410 -4.74 0.42 9.81
C THR A 410 -3.95 0.49 8.51
N ALA A 411 -3.34 1.65 8.26
CA ALA A 411 -2.52 1.91 7.08
C ALA A 411 -1.22 2.61 7.46
N ASN A 412 -0.10 2.13 6.94
CA ASN A 412 1.16 2.86 7.01
C ASN A 412 1.20 3.95 5.95
N VAL A 413 1.79 5.10 6.28
CA VAL A 413 1.96 6.22 5.35
C VAL A 413 3.31 6.88 5.56
N TRP A 414 4.02 7.16 4.46
CA TRP A 414 5.29 7.87 4.45
C TRP A 414 5.15 9.22 3.75
N ARG A 415 5.94 10.22 4.17
CA ARG A 415 6.02 11.58 3.62
C ARG A 415 4.69 12.33 3.64
N ILE A 416 4.02 12.34 4.80
CA ILE A 416 2.79 13.09 5.06
C ILE A 416 2.94 13.94 6.34
N PRO A 417 3.34 15.22 6.26
CA PRO A 417 3.44 16.06 7.45
C PRO A 417 2.10 16.13 8.21
N LEU A 418 2.14 15.91 9.53
CA LEU A 418 0.94 15.96 10.38
C LEU A 418 0.25 17.32 10.25
N ASN A 419 -1.09 17.34 10.23
CA ASN A 419 -1.93 18.54 10.05
C ASN A 419 -1.71 19.32 8.75
N SER A 420 -0.89 18.82 7.80
CA SER A 420 -0.82 19.39 6.46
C SER A 420 -2.13 19.22 5.70
N VAL A 421 -2.30 20.00 4.62
CA VAL A 421 -3.45 19.86 3.71
C VAL A 421 -3.59 18.41 3.22
N TYR A 422 -2.48 17.76 2.87
CA TYR A 422 -2.47 16.36 2.43
C TYR A 422 -2.90 15.39 3.54
N HIS A 423 -2.43 15.58 4.77
CA HIS A 423 -2.85 14.77 5.94
C HIS A 423 -4.35 14.88 6.20
N LYS A 424 -4.89 16.10 6.27
CA LYS A 424 -6.31 16.34 6.52
C LYS A 424 -7.18 15.75 5.41
N GLN A 425 -6.83 16.00 4.14
CA GLN A 425 -7.54 15.42 3.00
C GLN A 425 -7.50 13.89 3.01
N MET A 426 -6.37 13.28 3.36
CA MET A 426 -6.27 11.82 3.51
C MET A 426 -7.21 11.31 4.59
N VAL A 427 -7.15 11.89 5.80
CA VAL A 427 -8.01 11.48 6.91
C VAL A 427 -9.49 11.61 6.54
N ASP A 428 -9.89 12.75 5.97
CA ASP A 428 -11.27 13.00 5.54
C ASP A 428 -11.74 11.97 4.51
N SER A 429 -10.87 11.60 3.56
CA SER A 429 -11.19 10.61 2.55
C SER A 429 -11.48 9.22 3.14
N LEU A 430 -10.80 8.86 4.23
CA LEU A 430 -10.91 7.56 4.87
C LEU A 430 -12.17 7.39 5.70
N ALA A 431 -12.94 8.44 5.95
CA ALA A 431 -14.22 8.35 6.66
C ALA A 431 -15.14 7.31 6.02
N GLY A 432 -15.59 6.32 6.81
CA GLY A 432 -16.43 5.23 6.33
C GLY A 432 -15.73 4.15 5.51
N SER A 433 -14.39 4.18 5.41
CA SER A 433 -13.62 3.13 4.73
C SER A 433 -13.42 1.85 5.54
N GLY A 434 -13.59 1.92 6.87
CA GLY A 434 -13.20 0.89 7.81
C GLY A 434 -11.81 1.11 8.42
N VAL A 435 -10.97 1.94 7.81
CA VAL A 435 -9.71 2.39 8.38
C VAL A 435 -9.99 3.32 9.56
N THR A 436 -9.34 3.08 10.69
CA THR A 436 -9.43 3.88 11.92
C THR A 436 -8.08 4.43 12.37
N GLY A 437 -6.97 3.89 11.85
CA GLY A 437 -5.62 4.29 12.23
C GLY A 437 -4.67 4.52 11.06
N ILE A 438 -3.85 5.56 11.15
CA ILE A 438 -2.72 5.84 10.26
C ILE A 438 -1.43 5.71 11.08
N LEU A 439 -0.50 4.89 10.61
CA LEU A 439 0.83 4.71 11.17
C LEU A 439 1.85 5.49 10.31
N ARG A 440 2.33 6.63 10.82
CA ARG A 440 3.12 7.62 10.06
C ARG A 440 4.63 7.41 10.23
N GLY A 441 5.36 7.29 9.11
CA GLY A 441 6.80 6.97 9.10
C GLY A 441 7.79 8.13 9.23
N ASP A 442 7.36 9.39 9.12
CA ASP A 442 8.31 10.51 8.94
C ASP A 442 8.98 11.01 10.22
N ASP A 443 8.28 11.00 11.37
CA ASP A 443 8.80 11.49 12.65
C ASP A 443 8.05 10.88 13.82
N VAL A 444 8.67 10.90 15.01
CA VAL A 444 7.98 10.66 16.28
C VAL A 444 7.15 11.90 16.62
N GLN A 445 5.83 11.79 16.48
CA GLN A 445 4.87 12.84 16.80
C GLN A 445 3.86 12.31 17.83
N PRO A 446 3.20 13.21 18.60
CA PRO A 446 2.19 12.80 19.56
C PRO A 446 1.02 12.10 18.85
N ILE A 447 0.25 11.35 19.63
CA ILE A 447 -0.97 10.71 19.14
C ILE A 447 -1.95 11.80 18.71
N ASN A 448 -2.34 11.83 17.44
CA ASN A 448 -3.28 12.82 16.94
C ASN A 448 -4.61 12.17 16.56
N ALA A 449 -5.71 12.71 17.06
CA ALA A 449 -7.02 12.44 16.50
C ALA A 449 -7.37 13.54 15.49
N TYR A 450 -7.97 13.15 14.37
CA TYR A 450 -8.58 14.09 13.42
C TYR A 450 -9.80 13.41 12.81
N HIS A 451 -10.97 14.01 12.98
CA HIS A 451 -12.26 13.47 12.49
C HIS A 451 -12.50 11.96 12.78
N GLY A 452 -12.00 11.47 13.92
CA GLY A 452 -12.19 10.08 14.37
C GLY A 452 -11.22 9.05 13.77
N ILE A 453 -10.21 9.50 13.00
CA ILE A 453 -9.06 8.70 12.60
C ILE A 453 -7.87 9.06 13.49
N TYR A 454 -7.16 8.05 13.97
CA TYR A 454 -6.02 8.21 14.87
C TYR A 454 -4.73 8.09 14.08
N THR A 455 -3.94 9.15 14.08
CA THR A 455 -2.59 9.15 13.51
C THR A 455 -1.58 8.90 14.62
N LEU A 456 -0.77 7.88 14.44
CA LEU A 456 0.24 7.39 15.37
C LEU A 456 1.61 7.40 14.69
N SER A 457 2.69 7.48 15.47
CA SER A 457 4.02 7.16 14.94
C SER A 457 4.04 5.72 14.43
N GLN A 458 4.64 5.47 13.27
CA GLN A 458 4.91 4.12 12.77
C GLN A 458 5.89 3.37 13.67
N GLY A 459 6.78 4.09 14.36
CA GLY A 459 7.80 3.53 15.23
C GLY A 459 9.21 3.54 14.65
N ASN A 460 10.16 3.02 15.43
CA ASN A 460 11.55 2.91 15.00
C ASN A 460 11.71 1.87 13.88
N MET A 461 12.44 2.22 12.82
CA MET A 461 12.87 1.28 11.79
C MET A 461 13.94 0.35 12.35
N LEU A 462 13.63 -0.95 12.47
CA LEU A 462 14.53 -1.95 13.07
C LEU A 462 15.15 -2.83 11.99
N THR A 463 16.41 -3.20 12.13
CA THR A 463 17.11 -3.97 11.07
C THR A 463 17.87 -5.18 11.60
N ARG A 464 18.06 -5.30 12.91
CA ARG A 464 18.92 -6.33 13.51
C ARG A 464 18.24 -7.02 14.68
N ASP A 465 18.66 -8.27 14.89
CA ASP A 465 18.39 -9.02 16.11
C ASP A 465 18.77 -8.23 17.37
N GLY A 466 17.88 -8.20 18.36
CA GLY A 466 18.07 -7.49 19.61
C GLY A 466 17.64 -6.02 19.58
N ASP A 467 17.29 -5.46 18.41
CA ASP A 467 16.86 -4.06 18.31
C ASP A 467 15.57 -3.82 19.13
N ILE A 468 14.60 -4.75 19.13
CA ILE A 468 13.34 -4.62 19.90
C ILE A 468 13.64 -4.54 21.40
N TYR A 469 14.42 -5.49 21.93
CA TYR A 469 14.82 -5.53 23.32
C TYR A 469 15.61 -4.28 23.71
N SER A 470 16.58 -3.88 22.87
CA SER A 470 17.43 -2.72 23.13
C SER A 470 16.61 -1.43 23.22
N ILE A 471 15.62 -1.25 22.34
CA ILE A 471 14.78 -0.05 22.36
C ILE A 471 13.82 -0.10 23.54
N LEU A 472 13.04 -1.16 23.68
CA LEU A 472 11.99 -1.22 24.70
C LEU A 472 12.56 -1.19 26.11
N SER A 473 13.70 -1.82 26.39
CA SER A 473 14.36 -1.74 27.70
C SER A 473 14.69 -0.31 28.15
N SER A 474 14.79 0.64 27.21
CA SER A 474 15.03 2.06 27.48
C SER A 474 13.75 2.91 27.59
N VAL A 475 12.60 2.38 27.16
CA VAL A 475 11.31 3.10 27.22
C VAL A 475 10.89 3.23 28.69
N SER A 476 10.63 4.44 29.15
CA SER A 476 10.16 4.69 30.51
C SER A 476 8.66 4.43 30.62
N GLU A 477 8.23 3.87 31.76
CA GLU A 477 6.82 3.88 32.15
C GLU A 477 6.43 5.27 32.65
N ASP A 478 5.16 5.62 32.51
CA ASP A 478 4.55 6.78 33.15
C ASP A 478 3.59 6.28 34.22
N ARG A 479 3.71 6.79 35.45
CA ARG A 479 2.88 6.33 36.58
C ARG A 479 1.47 6.92 36.58
N GLU A 480 1.26 7.99 35.83
CA GLU A 480 -0.01 8.71 35.76
C GLU A 480 -0.79 8.33 34.50
N HIS A 481 -0.09 7.89 33.45
CA HIS A 481 -0.70 7.59 32.15
C HIS A 481 -0.18 6.28 31.51
N PRO A 482 -1.01 5.60 30.69
CA PRO A 482 -0.52 4.51 29.84
C PRO A 482 0.40 5.06 28.73
N VAL A 483 1.51 4.37 28.46
CA VAL A 483 2.44 4.73 27.39
C VAL A 483 2.15 3.88 26.15
N PHE A 484 2.03 4.50 24.98
CA PHE A 484 1.87 3.79 23.70
C PHE A 484 3.16 3.89 22.87
N TYR A 485 3.66 2.77 22.38
CA TYR A 485 4.92 2.72 21.64
C TYR A 485 4.83 1.79 20.44
N ASN A 486 5.18 2.29 19.25
CA ASN A 486 5.13 1.49 18.02
C ASN A 486 6.55 1.15 17.55
N LEU A 487 6.70 0.00 16.91
CA LEU A 487 7.95 -0.48 16.32
C LEU A 487 7.70 -0.95 14.89
N TYR A 488 8.68 -0.71 14.02
CA TYR A 488 8.58 -0.99 12.60
C TYR A 488 9.78 -1.80 12.09
N PRO A 489 9.79 -3.12 12.33
CA PRO A 489 10.89 -3.96 11.89
C PRO A 489 10.91 -4.09 10.37
N ILE A 490 12.08 -3.86 9.77
CA ILE A 490 12.26 -3.97 8.33
C ILE A 490 12.32 -5.44 7.93
N LEU A 491 11.30 -5.95 7.25
CA LEU A 491 11.19 -7.38 6.98
C LEU A 491 12.37 -7.88 6.14
N ALA A 492 12.85 -7.06 5.21
CA ALA A 492 14.04 -7.31 4.39
C ALA A 492 15.36 -7.49 5.18
N PHE A 493 15.42 -7.00 6.43
CA PHE A 493 16.63 -7.03 7.26
C PHE A 493 16.38 -7.73 8.60
N TYR A 494 15.54 -7.15 9.45
CA TYR A 494 15.17 -7.72 10.74
C TYR A 494 14.44 -9.07 10.58
N GLY A 495 13.70 -9.26 9.48
CA GLY A 495 12.96 -10.49 9.24
C GLY A 495 13.82 -11.68 8.78
N VAL A 496 15.11 -11.48 8.48
CA VAL A 496 15.97 -12.54 7.92
C VAL A 496 17.23 -12.76 8.76
N ASP A 497 17.82 -13.95 8.62
CA ASP A 497 19.14 -14.28 9.13
C ASP A 497 20.25 -13.94 8.11
N ASP A 498 21.51 -14.22 8.45
CA ASP A 498 22.67 -13.97 7.59
C ASP A 498 22.64 -14.79 6.27
N ASN A 499 21.81 -15.83 6.19
CA ASN A 499 21.62 -16.67 5.01
C ASN A 499 20.39 -16.24 4.19
N GLY A 500 19.63 -15.24 4.64
CA GLY A 500 18.37 -14.82 4.02
C GLY A 500 17.20 -15.75 4.32
N GLU A 501 17.27 -16.56 5.37
CA GLU A 501 16.14 -17.37 5.85
C GLU A 501 15.21 -16.54 6.73
N ALA A 502 13.90 -16.79 6.61
CA ALA A 502 12.87 -16.11 7.37
C ALA A 502 12.97 -16.49 8.85
N VAL A 503 13.15 -15.50 9.73
CA VAL A 503 13.28 -15.69 11.19
C VAL A 503 12.48 -14.66 12.00
N PHE A 504 11.59 -13.92 11.36
CA PHE A 504 10.86 -12.80 11.97
C PHE A 504 10.08 -13.22 13.23
N PHE A 505 9.26 -14.27 13.16
CA PHE A 505 8.38 -14.64 14.27
C PHE A 505 9.16 -15.30 15.42
N GLU A 506 10.12 -16.19 15.12
CA GLU A 506 11.03 -16.73 16.13
C GLU A 506 11.80 -15.63 16.87
N ARG A 507 12.42 -14.70 16.13
CA ARG A 507 13.16 -13.57 16.72
C ARG A 507 12.26 -12.70 17.58
N LEU A 508 11.07 -12.36 17.08
CA LEU A 508 10.08 -11.58 17.82
C LEU A 508 9.69 -12.26 19.14
N LYS A 509 9.39 -13.56 19.10
CA LYS A 509 9.04 -14.36 20.27
C LYS A 509 10.15 -14.32 21.32
N ASP A 510 11.39 -14.54 20.92
CA ASP A 510 12.53 -14.60 21.83
C ASP A 510 12.81 -13.24 22.50
N GLU A 511 12.80 -12.15 21.72
CA GLU A 511 13.00 -10.80 22.26
C GLU A 511 11.87 -10.38 23.22
N VAL A 512 10.62 -10.72 22.89
CA VAL A 512 9.46 -10.44 23.75
C VAL A 512 9.50 -11.28 25.02
N ALA A 513 9.84 -12.56 24.94
CA ALA A 513 9.98 -13.42 26.11
C ALA A 513 11.06 -12.89 27.05
N ARG A 514 12.18 -12.43 26.50
CA ARG A 514 13.27 -11.81 27.27
C ARG A 514 12.82 -10.49 27.94
N LEU A 515 12.09 -9.63 27.22
CA LEU A 515 11.52 -8.40 27.80
C LEU A 515 10.56 -8.70 28.96
N GLN A 516 9.69 -9.69 28.80
CA GLN A 516 8.75 -10.09 29.86
C GLN A 516 9.47 -10.72 31.07
N GLN A 517 10.59 -11.40 30.85
CA GLN A 517 11.42 -11.93 31.93
C GLN A 517 12.12 -10.81 32.71
N ASP A 518 12.72 -9.85 32.02
CA ASP A 518 13.52 -8.79 32.65
C ASP A 518 12.65 -7.66 33.24
N PHE A 519 11.46 -7.44 32.68
CA PHE A 519 10.52 -6.38 33.09
C PHE A 519 9.10 -6.93 33.26
N PRO A 520 8.87 -7.82 34.25
CA PRO A 520 7.61 -8.54 34.39
C PRO A 520 6.42 -7.59 34.59
N GLY A 521 5.42 -7.71 33.72
CA GLY A 521 4.16 -6.95 33.78
C GLY A 521 4.22 -5.53 33.21
N LYS A 522 5.38 -5.08 32.72
CA LYS A 522 5.57 -3.73 32.16
C LYS A 522 4.98 -3.58 30.76
N TYR A 523 5.19 -4.56 29.88
CA TYR A 523 4.81 -4.46 28.46
C TYR A 523 3.55 -5.25 28.15
N VAL A 524 2.67 -4.66 27.34
CA VAL A 524 1.48 -5.31 26.76
C VAL A 524 1.58 -5.20 25.24
N PHE A 525 1.73 -6.33 24.55
CA PHE A 525 1.83 -6.37 23.10
C PHE A 525 0.44 -6.51 22.47
N LEU A 526 0.13 -5.64 21.51
CA LEU A 526 -1.17 -5.54 20.84
C LEU A 526 -0.97 -5.45 19.32
N LYS A 527 -1.97 -5.90 18.55
CA LYS A 527 -2.02 -5.61 17.11
C LYS A 527 -2.19 -4.09 16.90
N PRO A 528 -1.75 -3.53 15.76
CA PRO A 528 -1.93 -2.10 15.49
C PRO A 528 -3.38 -1.60 15.62
N GLN A 529 -4.36 -2.34 15.12
CA GLN A 529 -5.79 -2.03 15.25
C GLN A 529 -6.27 -2.05 16.71
N ASP A 530 -5.69 -2.90 17.55
CA ASP A 530 -6.06 -3.02 18.95
C ASP A 530 -5.45 -1.85 19.76
N ILE A 531 -4.25 -1.38 19.40
CA ILE A 531 -3.71 -0.11 19.90
C ILE A 531 -4.63 1.05 19.54
N VAL A 532 -5.02 1.16 18.27
CA VAL A 532 -5.93 2.23 17.82
C VAL A 532 -7.27 2.15 18.56
N ALA A 533 -7.84 0.95 18.72
CA ALA A 533 -9.08 0.75 19.47
C ALA A 533 -8.93 1.12 20.96
N THR A 534 -7.79 0.79 21.56
CA THR A 534 -7.47 1.13 22.96
C THR A 534 -7.32 2.63 23.16
N ILE A 535 -6.62 3.31 22.26
CA ILE A 535 -6.47 4.77 22.27
C ILE A 535 -7.84 5.45 22.05
N LYS A 536 -8.64 4.92 21.12
CA LYS A 536 -10.01 5.39 20.92
C LYS A 536 -10.83 5.27 22.20
N LYS A 537 -10.73 4.14 22.90
CA LYS A 537 -11.43 3.92 24.17
C LYS A 537 -11.07 4.95 25.24
N LEU A 538 -9.80 5.39 25.29
CA LEU A 538 -9.37 6.46 26.21
C LEU A 538 -9.99 7.83 25.89
N ASN A 539 -10.49 8.03 24.67
CA ASN A 539 -11.14 9.25 24.21
C ASN A 539 -12.67 9.07 24.06
N THR A 540 -13.24 8.07 24.72
CA THR A 540 -14.69 7.81 24.79
C THR A 540 -15.07 7.45 26.22
N ASP A 541 -16.34 7.62 26.58
CA ASP A 541 -16.83 7.38 27.95
C ASP A 541 -16.02 8.16 29.01
N ILE A 542 -15.67 9.43 28.69
CA ILE A 542 -14.82 10.26 29.54
C ILE A 542 -15.57 10.60 30.85
N GLU A 543 -14.99 10.22 31.98
CA GLU A 543 -15.46 10.57 33.33
C GLU A 543 -14.72 11.79 33.94
N GLY A 544 -13.76 12.33 33.21
CA GLY A 544 -12.96 13.48 33.61
C GLY A 544 -11.59 13.45 32.92
N VAL A 545 -11.09 14.61 32.54
CA VAL A 545 -9.78 14.71 31.88
C VAL A 545 -9.11 16.03 32.21
N SER A 546 -7.79 16.03 32.30
CA SER A 546 -7.04 17.28 32.30
C SER A 546 -5.70 17.15 31.58
N PHE A 547 -5.29 18.22 30.91
CA PHE A 547 -4.00 18.30 30.20
C PHE A 547 -3.54 19.74 30.05
N GLU A 548 -2.23 19.91 29.91
CA GLU A 548 -1.63 21.15 29.40
C GLU A 548 -1.87 21.25 27.89
N ALA A 549 -2.11 22.45 27.38
CA ALA A 549 -2.31 22.66 25.95
C ALA A 549 -0.96 22.84 25.23
N ASP A 550 -0.14 21.79 25.25
CA ASP A 550 1.31 21.83 25.00
C ASP A 550 1.77 20.98 23.80
N ASN A 551 0.82 20.48 23.00
CA ASN A 551 1.03 19.56 21.89
C ASN A 551 1.58 18.19 22.30
N SER A 552 1.38 17.78 23.56
CA SER A 552 1.64 16.41 24.03
C SER A 552 0.52 15.45 23.60
N SER A 553 0.78 14.14 23.68
CA SER A 553 -0.25 13.12 23.46
C SER A 553 -1.44 13.23 24.42
N ALA A 554 -1.25 13.83 25.61
CA ALA A 554 -2.33 14.06 26.57
C ALA A 554 -3.33 15.11 26.06
N GLU A 555 -2.87 16.09 25.28
CA GLU A 555 -3.72 17.10 24.63
C GLU A 555 -4.23 16.61 23.26
N THR A 556 -3.32 16.19 22.38
CA THR A 556 -3.63 15.96 20.95
C THR A 556 -4.51 14.73 20.71
N LEU A 557 -4.70 13.89 21.73
CA LEU A 557 -5.71 12.84 21.74
C LEU A 557 -7.14 13.40 21.65
N TYR A 558 -7.38 14.56 22.26
CA TYR A 558 -8.71 15.22 22.29
C TYR A 558 -8.85 16.29 21.21
N LEU A 559 -7.77 16.63 20.52
CA LEU A 559 -7.80 17.51 19.35
C LEU A 559 -8.64 16.86 18.25
N TYR A 560 -9.69 17.54 17.82
CA TYR A 560 -10.59 17.08 16.76
C TYR A 560 -10.28 17.76 15.44
N GLU A 561 -9.97 19.05 15.50
CA GLU A 561 -9.62 19.87 14.34
C GLU A 561 -8.61 20.94 14.76
N ASP A 562 -7.54 21.07 13.98
CA ASP A 562 -6.52 22.12 14.12
C ASP A 562 -6.63 23.08 12.93
N ASN A 563 -7.38 24.17 13.08
CA ASN A 563 -7.59 25.17 12.04
C ASN A 563 -6.53 26.27 12.14
N HIS A 564 -5.27 25.88 11.87
CA HIS A 564 -4.10 26.76 11.86
C HIS A 564 -3.74 27.37 13.23
N SER A 565 -4.02 26.66 14.33
CA SER A 565 -3.47 27.06 15.62
C SER A 565 -1.94 26.93 15.62
N ALA A 566 -1.27 27.68 16.50
CA ALA A 566 0.18 27.66 16.65
C ALA A 566 0.58 27.37 18.09
N MET A 567 1.87 27.17 18.33
CA MET A 567 2.44 27.11 19.67
C MET A 567 3.16 28.42 19.98
N ASP A 568 2.82 29.05 21.10
CA ASP A 568 3.50 30.23 21.65
C ASP A 568 4.02 29.92 23.05
N GLU A 569 5.32 30.09 23.27
CA GLU A 569 6.03 29.74 24.52
C GLU A 569 5.71 28.32 25.07
N GLY A 570 5.39 27.36 24.19
CA GLY A 570 5.05 25.99 24.56
C GLY A 570 3.56 25.74 24.79
N TYR A 571 2.69 26.72 24.54
CA TYR A 571 1.24 26.62 24.74
C TYR A 571 0.46 26.93 23.46
N ARG A 572 -0.74 26.35 23.30
CA ARG A 572 -1.55 26.52 22.10
C ARG A 572 -2.14 27.93 22.00
N TYR A 573 -1.99 28.52 20.82
CA TYR A 573 -2.35 29.89 20.51
C TYR A 573 -3.17 29.98 19.22
N ALA A 574 -4.09 30.93 19.16
CA ALA A 574 -4.79 31.30 17.93
C ALA A 574 -5.03 32.81 17.84
N ASP A 575 -4.84 33.34 16.64
CA ASP A 575 -5.16 34.72 16.28
C ASP A 575 -5.72 34.82 14.86
N GLY A 576 -6.30 35.96 14.51
CA GLY A 576 -6.99 36.13 13.25
C GLY A 576 -8.14 35.13 13.11
N ASP A 577 -8.19 34.45 11.97
CA ASP A 577 -9.16 33.40 11.66
C ASP A 577 -8.73 32.00 12.14
N ALA A 578 -7.59 31.89 12.82
CA ALA A 578 -7.13 30.62 13.37
C ALA A 578 -8.03 30.16 14.52
N SER A 579 -8.18 28.84 14.63
CA SER A 579 -8.91 28.21 15.73
C SER A 579 -8.49 26.76 15.91
N TRP A 580 -8.95 26.12 16.97
CA TRP A 580 -8.92 24.67 17.08
C TRP A 580 -10.13 24.17 17.85
N ILE A 581 -10.38 22.86 17.76
CA ILE A 581 -11.52 22.20 18.37
C ILE A 581 -11.03 21.01 19.19
N TYR A 582 -11.41 20.95 20.45
CA TYR A 582 -11.39 19.71 21.21
C TYR A 582 -12.74 18.99 21.11
N LYS A 583 -12.72 17.66 21.06
CA LYS A 583 -13.90 16.81 21.19
C LYS A 583 -13.77 15.99 22.47
N PHE A 584 -14.81 16.01 23.29
CA PHE A 584 -14.93 15.17 24.47
C PHE A 584 -16.18 14.31 24.32
N ASP A 585 -16.03 12.99 24.36
CA ASP A 585 -17.13 12.04 24.36
C ASP A 585 -17.31 11.50 25.78
N LEU A 586 -18.20 12.14 26.53
CA LEU A 586 -18.39 11.89 27.96
C LEU A 586 -19.23 10.63 28.21
N ALA A 587 -19.09 10.03 29.39
CA ALA A 587 -19.93 8.90 29.77
C ALA A 587 -21.44 9.24 29.68
N ASP A 588 -22.23 8.26 29.26
CA ASP A 588 -23.65 8.44 28.90
C ASP A 588 -24.53 8.94 30.07
N ASP A 589 -24.14 8.66 31.32
CA ASP A 589 -24.86 9.00 32.54
C ASP A 589 -24.52 10.41 33.09
N ILE A 590 -23.60 11.12 32.45
CA ILE A 590 -23.15 12.44 32.90
C ILE A 590 -24.21 13.52 32.59
N GLU A 591 -24.73 14.15 33.65
CA GLU A 591 -25.70 15.24 33.54
C GLU A 591 -25.08 16.62 33.77
N GLN A 592 -23.98 16.71 34.51
CA GLN A 592 -23.30 17.97 34.83
C GLN A 592 -21.78 17.82 34.65
N ALA A 593 -21.17 18.81 34.00
CA ALA A 593 -19.72 18.89 33.86
C ALA A 593 -19.30 20.36 33.87
N THR A 594 -18.10 20.64 34.40
CA THR A 594 -17.47 21.96 34.37
C THR A 594 -16.19 21.88 33.55
N LEU A 595 -16.07 22.78 32.58
CA LEU A 595 -14.84 23.02 31.84
C LEU A 595 -14.06 24.16 32.51
N THR A 596 -12.95 23.82 33.13
CA THR A 596 -12.02 24.77 33.76
C THR A 596 -10.86 25.04 32.82
N LEU A 597 -10.65 26.31 32.50
CA LEU A 597 -9.65 26.77 31.55
C LEU A 597 -8.67 27.73 32.23
N ASP A 598 -7.37 27.53 32.02
CA ASP A 598 -6.35 28.53 32.26
C ASP A 598 -5.99 29.20 30.93
N ILE A 599 -6.39 30.45 30.76
CA ILE A 599 -6.49 31.11 29.46
C ILE A 599 -6.05 32.58 29.54
N GLY A 600 -5.52 33.13 28.45
CA GLY A 600 -5.14 34.54 28.35
C GLY A 600 -5.39 35.12 26.95
N GLY A 601 -5.22 36.44 26.83
CA GLY A 601 -5.35 37.16 25.57
C GLY A 601 -6.79 37.50 25.16
N ASP A 602 -7.04 37.67 23.86
CA ASP A 602 -8.37 37.90 23.28
C ASP A 602 -8.99 36.56 22.90
N TYR A 603 -9.95 36.07 23.69
CA TYR A 603 -10.53 34.74 23.49
C TYR A 603 -12.04 34.77 23.22
N GLU A 604 -12.48 33.85 22.37
CA GLU A 604 -13.85 33.37 22.29
C GLU A 604 -13.82 31.83 22.36
N VAL A 605 -14.57 31.29 23.32
CA VAL A 605 -14.75 29.85 23.52
C VAL A 605 -16.18 29.51 23.14
N ASP A 606 -16.35 28.75 22.07
CA ASP A 606 -17.65 28.26 21.63
C ASP A 606 -17.81 26.78 22.00
N VAL A 607 -19.02 26.36 22.32
CA VAL A 607 -19.35 24.96 22.59
C VAL A 607 -20.48 24.51 21.66
N SER A 608 -20.37 23.27 21.18
CA SER A 608 -21.34 22.62 20.30
C SER A 608 -21.64 21.19 20.76
N LYS A 609 -22.87 20.71 20.48
CA LYS A 609 -23.29 19.32 20.69
C LYS A 609 -22.96 18.41 19.51
N ASP A 610 -22.77 18.99 18.33
CA ASP A 610 -22.71 18.27 17.06
C ASP A 610 -21.53 18.70 16.16
N GLY A 611 -20.71 19.64 16.63
CA GLY A 611 -19.56 20.17 15.90
C GLY A 611 -19.92 21.18 14.80
N THR A 612 -21.21 21.47 14.60
CA THR A 612 -21.70 22.33 13.51
C THR A 612 -22.52 23.53 14.02
N ASN A 613 -23.31 23.35 15.07
CA ASN A 613 -24.13 24.37 15.69
C ASN A 613 -23.45 24.88 16.96
N TRP A 614 -22.90 26.10 16.88
CA TRP A 614 -22.02 26.68 17.91
C TRP A 614 -22.71 27.77 18.72
N SER A 615 -22.46 27.78 20.02
CA SER A 615 -22.89 28.85 20.93
C SER A 615 -21.69 29.32 21.76
N ALA A 616 -21.54 30.64 21.92
CA ALA A 616 -20.47 31.22 22.74
C ALA A 616 -20.71 30.88 24.22
N ALA A 617 -19.70 30.27 24.85
CA ALA A 617 -19.68 29.96 26.28
C ALA A 617 -18.91 31.01 27.09
N ALA A 618 -17.85 31.58 26.50
CA ALA A 618 -17.11 32.68 27.10
C ALA A 618 -16.43 33.55 26.05
N ARG A 619 -16.24 34.84 26.39
CA ARG A 619 -15.56 35.79 25.52
C ARG A 619 -14.86 36.89 26.33
N ALA A 620 -13.68 37.29 25.89
CA ALA A 620 -13.04 38.53 26.32
C ALA A 620 -12.31 39.22 25.15
N ASN A 621 -12.33 40.55 25.19
CA ASN A 621 -11.65 41.41 24.22
C ASN A 621 -10.83 42.46 24.98
N GLY A 622 -9.60 42.73 24.57
CA GLY A 622 -8.73 43.78 25.13
C GLY A 622 -7.42 43.32 25.78
N ASN A 623 -6.83 42.21 25.33
CA ASN A 623 -5.59 41.61 25.82
C ASN A 623 -5.65 41.27 27.31
N MET A 624 -6.50 40.30 27.66
CA MET A 624 -6.66 39.88 29.05
C MET A 624 -5.37 39.24 29.59
N ASN A 625 -5.01 39.60 30.82
CA ASN A 625 -4.03 38.83 31.58
C ASN A 625 -4.51 37.37 31.74
N ARG A 626 -3.56 36.43 31.84
CA ARG A 626 -3.83 35.02 32.17
C ARG A 626 -4.78 34.92 33.36
N THR A 627 -5.83 34.12 33.22
CA THR A 627 -6.92 33.97 34.17
C THR A 627 -7.47 32.56 34.14
N THR A 628 -8.22 32.18 35.19
CA THR A 628 -8.94 30.91 35.26
C THR A 628 -10.43 31.15 35.05
N LEU A 629 -11.03 30.34 34.19
CA LEU A 629 -12.45 30.40 33.85
C LEU A 629 -13.10 29.04 34.06
N ASP A 630 -14.23 29.02 34.77
CA ASP A 630 -15.09 27.85 34.89
C ASP A 630 -16.34 28.04 34.02
N ILE A 631 -16.59 27.09 33.11
CA ILE A 631 -17.74 27.05 32.23
C ILE A 631 -18.61 25.86 32.61
N ASP A 632 -19.85 26.13 33.02
CA ASP A 632 -20.87 25.10 33.24
C ASP A 632 -21.40 24.58 31.89
N LEU A 633 -21.35 23.26 31.70
CA LEU A 633 -21.73 22.60 30.44
C LEU A 633 -23.15 22.01 30.44
N VAL A 634 -23.95 22.18 31.51
CA VAL A 634 -25.29 21.58 31.65
C VAL A 634 -26.20 21.82 30.44
N ASP A 635 -26.18 23.03 29.86
CA ASP A 635 -27.01 23.36 28.69
C ASP A 635 -26.61 22.58 27.43
N TRP A 636 -25.32 22.22 27.32
CA TRP A 636 -24.77 21.43 26.24
C TRP A 636 -24.91 19.91 26.46
N LEU A 637 -25.11 19.47 27.70
CA LEU A 637 -25.40 18.07 28.05
C LEU A 637 -26.90 17.73 28.03
N THR A 638 -27.75 18.74 28.24
CA THR A 638 -29.21 18.59 28.21
C THR A 638 -29.69 18.30 26.79
N ASN A 639 -30.54 17.27 26.61
CA ASN A 639 -31.01 16.80 25.30
C ASN A 639 -29.87 16.43 24.32
N ASN A 640 -28.72 16.00 24.84
CA ASN A 640 -27.59 15.51 24.07
C ASN A 640 -27.35 14.03 24.43
N PRO A 641 -28.01 13.07 23.73
CA PRO A 641 -27.93 11.67 24.10
C PRO A 641 -26.56 11.04 23.87
N SER A 642 -25.75 11.57 22.95
CA SER A 642 -24.38 11.10 22.74
C SER A 642 -23.41 11.62 23.79
N LYS A 643 -23.79 12.64 24.58
CA LYS A 643 -22.93 13.33 25.56
C LYS A 643 -21.62 13.90 25.02
N THR A 644 -21.38 13.77 23.72
CA THR A 644 -20.30 14.39 23.00
C THR A 644 -20.45 15.92 23.01
N ILE A 645 -19.37 16.61 23.34
CA ILE A 645 -19.26 18.07 23.23
C ILE A 645 -18.02 18.42 22.41
N TYR A 646 -18.14 19.52 21.66
CA TYR A 646 -17.05 20.12 20.92
C TYR A 646 -16.78 21.50 21.50
N VAL A 647 -15.53 21.81 21.77
CA VAL A 647 -15.12 23.09 22.34
C VAL A 647 -14.15 23.75 21.36
N ARG A 648 -14.56 24.88 20.78
CA ARG A 648 -13.76 25.64 19.84
C ARG A 648 -13.15 26.86 20.51
N PHE A 649 -11.86 27.02 20.32
CA PHE A 649 -11.06 28.13 20.83
C PHE A 649 -10.59 28.98 19.65
N LYS A 650 -10.84 30.29 19.70
CA LYS A 650 -10.46 31.25 18.64
C LYS A 650 -10.26 32.65 19.22
N SER A 651 -9.71 33.56 18.43
CA SER A 651 -9.57 34.95 18.86
C SER A 651 -10.92 35.62 19.13
N GLY A 652 -11.02 36.31 20.26
CA GLY A 652 -12.18 37.15 20.60
C GLY A 652 -12.29 38.39 19.70
N ASN A 653 -11.19 38.78 19.07
CA ASN A 653 -11.10 39.87 18.11
C ASN A 653 -10.18 39.48 16.93
N PRO A 654 -10.69 38.74 15.93
CA PRO A 654 -9.91 38.31 14.75
C PRO A 654 -9.27 39.41 13.92
N GLN A 655 -9.68 40.67 14.12
CA GLN A 655 -9.11 41.84 13.43
C GLN A 655 -8.15 42.63 14.32
N GLY A 656 -7.94 42.18 15.57
CA GLY A 656 -7.02 42.75 16.53
C GLY A 656 -5.58 42.29 16.34
N GLU A 657 -4.69 42.84 17.16
CA GLU A 657 -3.27 42.47 17.18
C GLU A 657 -2.94 41.40 18.25
N ASN A 658 -3.94 40.97 19.04
CA ASN A 658 -3.76 40.00 20.12
C ASN A 658 -4.62 38.76 19.85
N GLY A 659 -4.02 37.59 20.01
CA GLY A 659 -4.72 36.30 19.98
C GLY A 659 -5.04 35.79 21.38
N MET A 660 -5.55 34.57 21.45
CA MET A 660 -5.72 33.82 22.69
C MET A 660 -4.62 32.79 22.90
N ILE A 661 -4.29 32.53 24.17
CA ILE A 661 -3.43 31.43 24.59
C ILE A 661 -4.22 30.56 25.57
N LEU A 662 -4.22 29.24 25.33
CA LEU A 662 -4.69 28.27 26.31
C LEU A 662 -3.48 27.60 26.96
N TYR A 663 -3.40 27.63 28.28
CA TYR A 663 -2.31 27.01 29.04
C TYR A 663 -2.69 25.62 29.53
N TYR A 664 -3.90 25.49 30.07
CA TYR A 664 -4.38 24.26 30.69
C TYR A 664 -5.89 24.12 30.49
N ASN A 665 -6.33 22.87 30.29
CA ASN A 665 -7.72 22.49 30.18
C ASN A 665 -8.01 21.35 31.16
N SER A 666 -9.07 21.50 31.95
CA SER A 666 -9.63 20.42 32.75
C SER A 666 -11.14 20.35 32.53
N LEU A 667 -11.61 19.14 32.27
CA LEU A 667 -13.02 18.79 32.27
C LEU A 667 -13.29 17.96 33.51
N SER A 668 -13.98 18.57 34.48
CA SER A 668 -14.34 17.94 35.75
C SER A 668 -15.81 17.60 35.77
N ILE A 669 -16.14 16.40 36.27
CA ILE A 669 -17.52 15.93 36.37
C ILE A 669 -18.05 16.18 37.79
N LEU A 670 -19.31 16.63 37.85
CA LEU A 670 -20.06 16.77 39.09
C LEU A 670 -21.15 15.70 39.11
N TYR A 671 -20.99 14.71 39.99
CA TYR A 671 -21.97 13.65 40.23
C TYR A 671 -23.14 14.13 41.11
#